data_AF-A0A520A1G0-F1
#
_entry.id   AF-A0A520A1G0-F1
#
_cell.length_a   1.000
_cell.length_b   1.000
_cell.length_c   1.000
_cell.angle_alpha   90.00
_cell.angle_beta   90.00
_cell.angle_gamma   90.00
#
_symmetry.space_group_name_H-M   'P 1'
#
loop_
_entity.id
_entity.type
_entity.pdbx_description
1 polymer ?
#
loop_
_entity_poly.entity_id
_entity_poly.type
_entity_poly.pdbx_seq_one_letter_code
_entity_poly.pdbx_strand_id
1 'polypeptide(L)'
;MNKLYSKVLFTTCLLLSGLVAGAQTTVKRVVLQGFWWDYYNNNYPFKWADYLAELAPRLKAMGVDAVWIPPTPKNKNATNDVGYSPFDQYDLGDKYQKGSARTRFGSKDEFLRMVAVLHANGIEVIQDVVLNHTDGAGTVNGAAGQDPEPTYSMATNSGYKAFRYSSFGTPVPEVSDNGAAYAARQGRWPKNYANFHPQLGHNASSGDMAAPFFGPDFCYGNDGGNDGYGPLSPNYLALYPGAYNPTQSQGYSQNQARNWVVWMKKQTGVDGFRWDAVKHFSYNTQQDLSYNLKYNAGWASAGERMFNVGEFVGSASEMDAYTTAVKGQNGGSDFLMGTFDFSLRGAIYGMVSGNGGYDLNQIAGQQQGQRVAYYSSSNTYVHRTAPFVNNHDTFRPKLDADGNYTGWNGDDELAKHIDPFDARLSAAYAIAFAVDGNPHIYFEDLFNIGGTGKRYTHAPTSTTDLPTRDDLVNLLWCHQHLGFKDGAYKVPYASADHLVIERSTKALIGINDSFDNWQNTTVRTDFAVGTRLVDYSGANGSDVKTVFRGNDGNAYVNVNTPPCNGAAAKGRRGYSVWAPEGQGSSTYTPARVATTSQEWEMADDLGDRNCQSLGQGGRLPDYSTNRRLVGKLYAQAGQPVTYELYPEAGSNVNSLTVSLYDLRGNRLSTASGTASAIGTYTPANTGWLALKAQNTSATYAGQRCFVKATYTAPAAVDTRNATAPLNTVAIWTGNDDSADPSDCRNWENGVTPTATTDVLVPAGATMMPSLGTGTLAAHDLTIEAGASILLAAGTSLRVAGNFTNQGTLSGPGQVLFNGSSAQSIVGATAFYSLRIANAADVNLLSPITVSDTLALHTGHLLVDNQSLRLGSAATITGADVNRYLITRNDPAGQGYVQRPVPAGGASVSFPVGTGSSYAPVTLANTGPTADVKVRTFSNLLEHGTSGAPYAQASQFVNRAWEISPLASGAVVDVTLQWPASAENAGFQRAGASVYHNDNTSTGTWAALPGSTTAAPYQATA
;
A
#
# COMPACT_ATOMS: atom_id res chain seq x y z
N MET A 1 -12.42 71.59 13.18
CA MET A 1 -13.72 72.23 13.47
C MET A 1 -14.82 71.45 12.76
N ASN A 2 -16.10 71.72 13.06
CA ASN A 2 -17.24 70.95 12.56
C ASN A 2 -17.70 71.36 11.14
N LYS A 3 -18.55 70.48 10.56
CA LYS A 3 -19.79 70.77 9.80
C LYS A 3 -19.78 70.89 8.25
N LEU A 4 -20.84 70.30 7.66
CA LEU A 4 -21.54 70.61 6.38
C LEU A 4 -20.82 70.20 5.07
N TYR A 5 -21.49 69.75 3.98
CA TYR A 5 -22.89 69.33 3.69
C TYR A 5 -22.87 67.83 3.22
N SER A 6 -23.85 67.14 2.60
CA SER A 6 -25.21 67.40 2.06
C SER A 6 -26.08 66.11 2.05
N LYS A 7 -27.23 66.08 1.35
CA LYS A 7 -28.01 64.86 1.02
C LYS A 7 -28.81 64.98 -0.31
N VAL A 8 -29.26 63.82 -0.81
CA VAL A 8 -30.38 63.57 -1.76
C VAL A 8 -30.15 63.87 -3.26
N LEU A 9 -30.10 62.79 -4.07
CA LEU A 9 -31.06 62.59 -5.15
C LEU A 9 -31.34 61.08 -5.35
N PHE A 10 -32.56 60.75 -5.78
CA PHE A 10 -33.01 59.38 -6.08
C PHE A 10 -32.99 59.18 -7.60
N THR A 11 -32.50 58.06 -8.11
CA THR A 11 -32.71 57.65 -9.51
C THR A 11 -32.82 56.14 -9.61
N THR A 12 -33.87 55.67 -10.26
CA THR A 12 -34.24 54.25 -10.32
C THR A 12 -33.49 53.52 -11.44
N CYS A 13 -32.47 52.72 -11.09
CA CYS A 13 -32.00 51.66 -11.97
C CYS A 13 -32.68 50.35 -11.55
N LEU A 14 -33.38 49.71 -12.49
CA LEU A 14 -33.91 48.36 -12.28
C LEU A 14 -32.75 47.39 -12.07
N LEU A 15 -32.82 46.60 -10.99
CA LEU A 15 -32.00 45.41 -10.85
C LEU A 15 -32.46 44.37 -11.87
N LEU A 16 -31.86 44.40 -13.07
CA LEU A 16 -31.73 43.20 -13.89
C LEU A 16 -30.75 42.26 -13.20
N SER A 17 -31.23 41.60 -12.14
CA SER A 17 -30.65 40.38 -11.59
C SER A 17 -30.86 39.27 -12.62
N GLY A 18 -30.09 39.31 -13.70
CA GLY A 18 -30.12 38.30 -14.75
C GLY A 18 -29.82 36.95 -14.13
N LEU A 19 -30.82 36.07 -14.13
CA LEU A 19 -30.64 34.66 -13.81
C LEU A 19 -29.73 34.05 -14.87
N VAL A 20 -28.43 34.02 -14.60
CA VAL A 20 -27.47 33.21 -15.35
C VAL A 20 -27.77 31.76 -15.00
N ALA A 21 -28.75 31.20 -15.71
CA ALA A 21 -29.08 29.78 -15.61
C ALA A 21 -27.83 28.98 -15.98
N GLY A 22 -27.25 28.32 -14.98
CA GLY A 22 -26.06 27.49 -15.18
C GLY A 22 -26.33 26.42 -16.22
N ALA A 23 -25.38 26.23 -17.15
CA ALA A 23 -25.48 25.21 -18.18
C ALA A 23 -25.74 23.84 -17.55
N GLN A 24 -26.70 23.10 -18.11
CA GLN A 24 -27.10 21.80 -17.60
C GLN A 24 -25.93 20.81 -17.63
N THR A 25 -25.71 20.11 -16.52
CA THR A 25 -24.56 19.21 -16.38
C THR A 25 -24.98 17.77 -16.60
N THR A 26 -24.39 17.09 -17.60
CA THR A 26 -24.59 15.64 -17.79
C THR A 26 -23.42 14.85 -17.20
N VAL A 27 -23.75 13.95 -16.28
CA VAL A 27 -22.83 12.98 -15.65
C VAL A 27 -22.99 11.63 -16.32
N LYS A 28 -21.93 11.21 -17.01
CA LYS A 28 -21.79 10.00 -17.82
C LYS A 28 -20.38 9.44 -17.64
N ARG A 29 -20.20 8.15 -17.90
CA ARG A 29 -18.92 7.42 -17.86
C ARG A 29 -18.85 6.38 -18.96
N VAL A 30 -17.66 6.19 -19.51
CA VAL A 30 -17.22 4.92 -20.12
C VAL A 30 -16.56 4.08 -19.02
N VAL A 31 -17.10 2.89 -18.75
CA VAL A 31 -16.61 1.99 -17.69
C VAL A 31 -15.96 0.76 -18.30
N LEU A 32 -14.79 0.36 -17.78
CA LEU A 32 -14.15 -0.92 -18.10
C LEU A 32 -14.35 -1.90 -16.95
N GLN A 33 -14.85 -3.12 -17.21
CA GLN A 33 -14.63 -4.23 -16.28
C GLN A 33 -13.14 -4.60 -16.34
N GLY A 34 -12.38 -4.28 -15.30
CA GLY A 34 -10.93 -4.41 -15.24
C GLY A 34 -10.42 -5.82 -14.99
N PHE A 35 -11.21 -6.85 -15.30
CA PHE A 35 -10.91 -8.26 -15.02
C PHE A 35 -11.77 -9.18 -15.91
N TRP A 36 -11.34 -10.44 -16.02
CA TRP A 36 -12.15 -11.58 -16.45
C TRP A 36 -12.30 -12.55 -15.28
N TRP A 37 -13.13 -13.60 -15.41
CA TRP A 37 -13.46 -14.50 -14.28
C TRP A 37 -12.22 -15.01 -13.52
N ASP A 38 -11.33 -15.73 -14.19
CA ASP A 38 -10.11 -16.29 -13.60
C ASP A 38 -8.89 -15.37 -13.74
N TYR A 39 -9.05 -14.04 -13.58
CA TYR A 39 -7.98 -13.05 -13.78
C TYR A 39 -6.64 -13.47 -13.12
N TYR A 40 -5.60 -13.62 -13.94
CA TYR A 40 -4.27 -14.05 -13.51
C TYR A 40 -3.21 -13.71 -14.56
N ASN A 41 -2.01 -13.36 -14.10
CA ASN A 41 -0.85 -13.10 -14.97
C ASN A 41 0.42 -13.48 -14.20
N ASN A 42 1.30 -14.26 -14.81
CA ASN A 42 2.53 -14.79 -14.19
C ASN A 42 3.53 -13.70 -13.79
N ASN A 43 3.44 -12.51 -14.40
CA ASN A 43 4.24 -11.34 -14.04
C ASN A 43 3.68 -10.61 -12.80
N TYR A 44 2.41 -10.84 -12.44
CA TYR A 44 1.69 -10.19 -11.34
C TYR A 44 0.93 -11.22 -10.46
N PRO A 45 1.62 -12.27 -9.94
CA PRO A 45 0.97 -13.31 -9.14
C PRO A 45 0.44 -12.71 -7.83
N PHE A 46 -0.89 -12.78 -7.65
CA PHE A 46 -1.61 -12.19 -6.52
C PHE A 46 -1.33 -10.68 -6.34
N LYS A 47 -1.30 -9.96 -7.48
CA LYS A 47 -0.93 -8.55 -7.65
C LYS A 47 -1.77 -7.86 -8.75
N TRP A 48 -3.06 -8.16 -8.86
CA TRP A 48 -3.92 -7.54 -9.87
C TRP A 48 -4.05 -6.01 -9.74
N ALA A 49 -3.96 -5.47 -8.52
CA ALA A 49 -3.86 -4.04 -8.28
C ALA A 49 -2.61 -3.41 -8.95
N ASP A 50 -1.47 -4.08 -8.89
CA ASP A 50 -0.24 -3.62 -9.54
C ASP A 50 -0.41 -3.61 -11.08
N TYR A 51 -0.99 -4.67 -11.64
CA TYR A 51 -1.30 -4.78 -13.06
C TYR A 51 -2.19 -3.62 -13.56
N LEU A 52 -3.26 -3.30 -12.82
CA LEU A 52 -4.16 -2.20 -13.16
C LEU A 52 -3.49 -0.81 -13.01
N ALA A 53 -2.60 -0.64 -12.04
CA ALA A 53 -1.82 0.59 -11.88
C ALA A 53 -0.89 0.85 -13.08
N GLU A 54 -0.28 -0.19 -13.64
CA GLU A 54 0.55 -0.07 -14.86
C GLU A 54 -0.27 0.08 -16.14
N LEU A 55 -1.50 -0.43 -16.18
CA LEU A 55 -2.42 -0.30 -17.32
C LEU A 55 -3.03 1.12 -17.42
N ALA A 56 -3.14 1.83 -16.30
CA ALA A 56 -3.83 3.13 -16.17
C ALA A 56 -3.52 4.18 -17.26
N PRO A 57 -2.26 4.41 -17.70
CA PRO A 57 -1.95 5.37 -18.76
C PRO A 57 -2.59 5.02 -20.11
N ARG A 58 -2.69 3.72 -20.44
CA ARG A 58 -3.35 3.25 -21.67
C ARG A 58 -4.86 3.46 -21.61
N LEU A 59 -5.47 3.20 -20.46
CA LEU A 59 -6.91 3.40 -20.25
C LEU A 59 -7.29 4.87 -20.41
N LYS A 60 -6.48 5.79 -19.84
CA LYS A 60 -6.62 7.24 -20.02
C LYS A 60 -6.51 7.63 -21.49
N ALA A 61 -5.50 7.12 -22.20
CA ALA A 61 -5.27 7.44 -23.61
C ALA A 61 -6.40 6.95 -24.54
N MET A 62 -7.13 5.91 -24.15
CA MET A 62 -8.32 5.42 -24.87
C MET A 62 -9.63 6.12 -24.48
N GLY A 63 -9.64 6.95 -23.43
CA GLY A 63 -10.86 7.64 -22.97
C GLY A 63 -11.76 6.80 -22.06
N VAL A 64 -11.19 5.94 -21.21
CA VAL A 64 -11.93 5.28 -20.11
C VAL A 64 -12.11 6.26 -18.96
N ASP A 65 -13.34 6.48 -18.48
CA ASP A 65 -13.63 7.33 -17.32
C ASP A 65 -13.53 6.58 -15.99
N ALA A 66 -13.82 5.27 -15.98
CA ALA A 66 -13.88 4.49 -14.75
C ALA A 66 -13.50 3.01 -14.95
N VAL A 67 -12.98 2.36 -13.90
CA VAL A 67 -12.66 0.93 -13.87
C VAL A 67 -13.43 0.24 -12.75
N TRP A 68 -14.22 -0.78 -13.11
CA TRP A 68 -14.78 -1.76 -12.17
C TRP A 68 -13.71 -2.81 -11.86
N ILE A 69 -13.30 -2.84 -10.60
CA ILE A 69 -12.32 -3.78 -10.05
C ILE A 69 -13.02 -4.96 -9.38
N PRO A 70 -12.43 -6.17 -9.36
CA PRO A 70 -13.02 -7.33 -8.68
C PRO A 70 -13.15 -7.11 -7.16
N PRO A 71 -13.92 -7.94 -6.45
CA PRO A 71 -14.06 -7.84 -5.00
C PRO A 71 -12.71 -7.96 -4.30
N THR A 72 -12.37 -6.95 -3.51
CA THR A 72 -11.06 -6.83 -2.83
C THR A 72 -10.95 -7.47 -1.44
N PRO A 73 -12.02 -7.75 -0.66
CA PRO A 73 -11.90 -8.37 0.65
C PRO A 73 -11.32 -9.79 0.64
N LYS A 74 -10.87 -10.25 1.82
CA LYS A 74 -10.33 -11.59 2.02
C LYS A 74 -11.40 -12.65 1.79
N ASN A 75 -11.12 -13.56 0.86
CA ASN A 75 -11.97 -14.71 0.53
C ASN A 75 -11.58 -15.97 1.34
N LYS A 76 -12.44 -16.99 1.29
CA LYS A 76 -12.25 -18.33 1.89
C LYS A 76 -10.90 -18.97 1.56
N ASN A 77 -10.52 -18.99 0.28
CA ASN A 77 -9.21 -19.40 -0.21
C ASN A 77 -8.45 -18.13 -0.63
N ALA A 78 -7.89 -17.42 0.36
CA ALA A 78 -7.37 -16.05 0.29
C ALA A 78 -6.89 -15.52 -1.09
N THR A 79 -5.97 -16.23 -1.74
CA THR A 79 -5.32 -15.85 -3.00
C THR A 79 -5.87 -16.53 -4.25
N ASN A 80 -6.69 -17.57 -4.07
CA ASN A 80 -7.12 -18.45 -5.16
C ASN A 80 -8.56 -18.13 -5.61
N ASP A 81 -9.44 -17.76 -4.68
CA ASP A 81 -10.79 -17.31 -5.01
C ASP A 81 -10.75 -15.97 -5.78
N VAL A 82 -11.72 -15.76 -6.66
CA VAL A 82 -11.75 -14.60 -7.57
C VAL A 82 -12.27 -13.33 -6.91
N GLY A 83 -13.15 -13.46 -5.91
CA GLY A 83 -13.78 -12.34 -5.21
C GLY A 83 -15.14 -12.66 -4.57
N TYR A 84 -15.88 -13.60 -5.17
CA TYR A 84 -17.28 -13.93 -4.82
C TYR A 84 -17.42 -15.05 -3.76
N SER A 85 -16.45 -15.17 -2.85
CA SER A 85 -16.47 -16.08 -1.69
C SER A 85 -15.98 -15.37 -0.41
N PRO A 86 -16.53 -14.19 -0.05
CA PRO A 86 -15.96 -13.32 0.96
C PRO A 86 -15.99 -13.96 2.35
N PHE A 87 -14.85 -13.93 3.04
CA PHE A 87 -14.68 -14.38 4.42
C PHE A 87 -14.71 -13.19 5.39
N ASP A 88 -13.78 -12.25 5.26
CA ASP A 88 -13.67 -11.05 6.12
C ASP A 88 -13.76 -9.78 5.27
N GLN A 89 -14.83 -9.01 5.46
CA GLN A 89 -15.07 -7.76 4.74
C GLN A 89 -14.04 -6.66 5.11
N TYR A 90 -13.45 -6.71 6.31
CA TYR A 90 -12.50 -5.70 6.83
C TYR A 90 -11.02 -6.06 6.64
N ASP A 91 -10.71 -7.11 5.88
CA ASP A 91 -9.35 -7.51 5.50
C ASP A 91 -9.17 -7.28 4.00
N LEU A 92 -8.44 -6.23 3.62
CA LEU A 92 -8.25 -5.80 2.24
C LEU A 92 -6.92 -6.31 1.66
N GLY A 93 -6.45 -7.46 2.16
CA GLY A 93 -5.11 -7.97 1.88
C GLY A 93 -4.07 -7.43 2.88
N ASP A 94 -4.46 -7.21 4.14
CA ASP A 94 -3.59 -6.70 5.20
C ASP A 94 -3.48 -7.58 6.44
N LYS A 95 -4.43 -8.48 6.68
CA LYS A 95 -4.42 -9.40 7.84
C LYS A 95 -4.05 -10.83 7.45
N TYR A 96 -3.27 -11.52 8.27
CA TYR A 96 -2.91 -12.92 8.00
C TYR A 96 -4.07 -13.86 8.32
N GLN A 97 -4.88 -14.18 7.31
CA GLN A 97 -6.05 -15.04 7.43
C GLN A 97 -6.14 -16.02 6.26
N LYS A 98 -6.69 -17.21 6.49
CA LYS A 98 -6.84 -18.24 5.45
C LYS A 98 -5.52 -18.59 4.72
N GLY A 99 -4.41 -18.56 5.47
CA GLY A 99 -3.07 -18.90 4.97
C GLY A 99 -2.34 -17.80 4.21
N SER A 100 -2.89 -16.58 4.09
CA SER A 100 -2.23 -15.46 3.41
C SER A 100 -2.65 -14.10 3.97
N ALA A 101 -1.70 -13.16 4.02
CA ALA A 101 -2.02 -11.75 4.23
C ALA A 101 -2.71 -11.15 3.00
N ARG A 102 -2.20 -11.44 1.79
CA ARG A 102 -2.72 -10.97 0.50
C ARG A 102 -4.03 -11.64 0.10
N THR A 103 -4.81 -10.95 -0.72
CA THR A 103 -5.87 -11.53 -1.55
C THR A 103 -5.35 -11.84 -2.97
N ARG A 104 -6.18 -12.41 -3.85
CA ARG A 104 -5.87 -12.55 -5.29
C ARG A 104 -5.58 -11.20 -5.96
N PHE A 105 -6.21 -10.14 -5.44
CA PHE A 105 -6.10 -8.78 -5.96
C PHE A 105 -4.78 -8.09 -5.55
N GLY A 106 -4.26 -8.34 -4.35
CA GLY A 106 -3.01 -7.73 -3.88
C GLY A 106 -2.87 -7.73 -2.36
N SER A 107 -1.97 -6.89 -1.86
CA SER A 107 -2.03 -6.38 -0.49
C SER A 107 -2.79 -5.05 -0.43
N LYS A 108 -3.22 -4.63 0.77
CA LYS A 108 -3.93 -3.35 0.95
C LYS A 108 -3.14 -2.16 0.43
N ASP A 109 -1.84 -2.09 0.69
CA ASP A 109 -0.97 -1.01 0.19
C ASP A 109 -0.97 -0.95 -1.36
N GLU A 110 -1.01 -2.09 -2.05
CA GLU A 110 -1.08 -2.16 -3.52
C GLU A 110 -2.41 -1.65 -4.06
N PHE A 111 -3.52 -2.02 -3.41
CA PHE A 111 -4.85 -1.49 -3.71
C PHE A 111 -4.89 0.03 -3.51
N LEU A 112 -4.45 0.54 -2.37
CA LEU A 112 -4.45 1.98 -2.06
C LEU A 112 -3.59 2.78 -3.04
N ARG A 113 -2.44 2.24 -3.48
CA ARG A 113 -1.65 2.81 -4.56
C ARG A 113 -2.39 2.77 -5.90
N MET A 114 -2.96 1.63 -6.28
CA MET A 114 -3.63 1.47 -7.58
C MET A 114 -4.76 2.49 -7.73
N VAL A 115 -5.56 2.67 -6.68
CA VAL A 115 -6.58 3.73 -6.60
C VAL A 115 -5.94 5.10 -6.83
N ALA A 116 -4.86 5.43 -6.13
CA ALA A 116 -4.16 6.70 -6.31
C ALA A 116 -3.60 6.91 -7.74
N VAL A 117 -3.17 5.84 -8.43
CA VAL A 117 -2.63 5.90 -9.80
C VAL A 117 -3.73 6.01 -10.86
N LEU A 118 -4.87 5.32 -10.70
CA LEU A 118 -6.07 5.57 -11.51
C LEU A 118 -6.56 7.01 -11.32
N HIS A 119 -6.60 7.49 -10.08
CA HIS A 119 -6.95 8.87 -9.74
C HIS A 119 -6.02 9.88 -10.42
N ALA A 120 -4.69 9.68 -10.38
CA ALA A 120 -3.72 10.52 -11.09
C ALA A 120 -3.89 10.50 -12.62
N ASN A 121 -4.48 9.43 -13.17
CA ASN A 121 -4.88 9.37 -14.57
C ASN A 121 -6.22 10.05 -14.85
N GLY A 122 -7.01 10.40 -13.84
CA GLY A 122 -8.36 10.95 -13.98
C GLY A 122 -9.44 9.87 -14.14
N ILE A 123 -9.13 8.63 -13.78
CA ILE A 123 -10.01 7.46 -13.89
C ILE A 123 -10.64 7.19 -12.52
N GLU A 124 -11.97 7.06 -12.48
CA GLU A 124 -12.70 6.68 -11.27
C GLU A 124 -12.56 5.18 -10.94
N VAL A 125 -12.57 4.84 -9.65
CA VAL A 125 -12.56 3.42 -9.21
C VAL A 125 -13.93 2.98 -8.72
N ILE A 126 -14.43 1.90 -9.31
CA ILE A 126 -15.74 1.30 -9.01
C ILE A 126 -15.51 -0.02 -8.26
N GLN A 127 -15.78 -0.05 -6.96
CA GLN A 127 -15.59 -1.25 -6.14
C GLN A 127 -16.75 -2.23 -6.32
N ASP A 128 -16.43 -3.50 -6.54
CA ASP A 128 -17.38 -4.61 -6.46
C ASP A 128 -17.70 -4.98 -5.00
N VAL A 129 -18.98 -5.13 -4.67
CA VAL A 129 -19.48 -5.36 -3.32
C VAL A 129 -20.36 -6.61 -3.26
N VAL A 130 -19.87 -7.61 -2.53
CA VAL A 130 -20.56 -8.88 -2.25
C VAL A 130 -21.13 -8.84 -0.83
N LEU A 131 -22.47 -8.74 -0.74
CA LEU A 131 -23.21 -8.64 0.53
C LEU A 131 -24.41 -9.59 0.63
N ASN A 132 -24.62 -10.46 -0.37
CA ASN A 132 -25.58 -11.55 -0.28
C ASN A 132 -25.17 -12.57 0.80
N HIS A 133 -23.93 -13.08 0.76
CA HIS A 133 -23.46 -14.18 1.60
C HIS A 133 -22.04 -13.96 2.14
N THR A 134 -21.55 -14.93 2.91
CA THR A 134 -20.13 -15.06 3.30
C THR A 134 -19.75 -16.54 3.44
N ASP A 135 -18.55 -16.94 3.07
CA ASP A 135 -18.12 -18.36 3.02
C ASP A 135 -16.80 -18.60 3.77
N GLY A 136 -16.55 -19.86 4.14
CA GLY A 136 -15.31 -20.29 4.76
C GLY A 136 -15.21 -19.94 6.25
N ALA A 137 -16.26 -20.14 7.05
CA ALA A 137 -16.15 -20.03 8.51
C ALA A 137 -15.05 -20.95 9.09
N GLY A 138 -14.48 -20.58 10.24
CA GLY A 138 -13.45 -21.36 10.96
C GLY A 138 -12.00 -20.97 10.66
N THR A 139 -11.04 -21.76 11.17
CA THR A 139 -9.60 -21.64 10.82
C THR A 139 -9.36 -21.88 9.31
N VAL A 140 -8.10 -21.86 8.86
CA VAL A 140 -7.78 -22.27 7.47
C VAL A 140 -8.31 -23.67 7.11
N ASN A 141 -8.43 -24.56 8.10
CA ASN A 141 -8.98 -25.91 7.97
C ASN A 141 -10.45 -26.03 8.44
N GLY A 142 -11.18 -24.90 8.56
CA GLY A 142 -12.61 -24.86 8.92
C GLY A 142 -12.94 -25.14 10.41
N ALA A 143 -11.94 -25.39 11.26
CA ALA A 143 -12.18 -25.69 12.68
C ALA A 143 -12.88 -24.52 13.40
N ALA A 144 -13.87 -24.84 14.25
CA ALA A 144 -14.77 -23.89 14.92
C ALA A 144 -15.61 -22.97 14.00
N GLY A 145 -15.69 -23.26 12.70
CA GLY A 145 -16.53 -22.50 11.77
C GLY A 145 -18.01 -22.91 11.75
N GLN A 146 -18.31 -24.14 12.14
CA GLN A 146 -19.67 -24.65 12.27
C GLN A 146 -20.22 -24.37 13.67
N ASP A 147 -21.44 -23.85 13.73
CA ASP A 147 -22.25 -23.87 14.94
C ASP A 147 -23.00 -25.23 15.00
N PRO A 148 -22.84 -26.01 16.08
CA PRO A 148 -23.40 -27.37 16.19
C PRO A 148 -24.92 -27.42 16.44
N GLU A 149 -25.60 -26.27 16.47
CA GLU A 149 -27.05 -26.17 16.68
C GLU A 149 -27.86 -26.99 15.64
N PRO A 150 -28.63 -28.03 16.03
CA PRO A 150 -29.26 -28.96 15.09
C PRO A 150 -30.63 -28.52 14.55
N THR A 151 -31.26 -27.46 15.09
CA THR A 151 -32.69 -27.20 14.83
C THR A 151 -33.02 -26.83 13.37
N TYR A 152 -32.05 -26.33 12.58
CA TYR A 152 -32.26 -25.96 11.17
C TYR A 152 -31.04 -26.32 10.31
N SER A 153 -31.20 -26.34 8.98
CA SER A 153 -30.16 -26.81 8.04
C SER A 153 -29.82 -25.78 6.96
N MET A 154 -28.53 -25.42 6.90
CA MET A 154 -27.90 -24.84 5.72
C MET A 154 -27.70 -25.96 4.69
N ALA A 155 -28.68 -26.14 3.79
CA ALA A 155 -29.03 -27.45 3.20
C ALA A 155 -27.91 -28.31 2.57
N THR A 156 -26.81 -27.72 2.11
CA THR A 156 -25.69 -28.41 1.44
C THR A 156 -24.31 -28.17 2.08
N ASN A 157 -24.17 -27.25 3.04
CA ASN A 157 -22.87 -26.73 3.50
C ASN A 157 -22.66 -26.95 5.02
N SER A 158 -23.03 -28.13 5.54
CA SER A 158 -22.83 -28.55 6.95
C SER A 158 -23.35 -27.56 8.01
N GLY A 159 -24.63 -27.25 7.96
CA GLY A 159 -25.35 -26.56 9.05
C GLY A 159 -24.87 -25.13 9.34
N TYR A 160 -25.35 -24.61 10.47
CA TYR A 160 -25.13 -23.23 10.93
C TYR A 160 -23.65 -22.84 11.09
N LYS A 161 -23.35 -21.52 11.09
CA LYS A 161 -21.98 -20.97 11.02
C LYS A 161 -21.69 -19.90 12.07
N ALA A 162 -20.42 -19.82 12.48
CA ALA A 162 -19.86 -18.78 13.31
C ALA A 162 -18.61 -18.18 12.64
N PHE A 163 -18.60 -16.88 12.34
CA PHE A 163 -17.48 -16.19 11.72
C PHE A 163 -16.76 -15.28 12.73
N ARG A 164 -15.46 -15.48 12.86
CA ARG A 164 -14.51 -14.73 13.71
C ARG A 164 -13.27 -14.38 12.89
N TYR A 165 -12.69 -13.22 13.18
CA TYR A 165 -11.67 -12.59 12.34
C TYR A 165 -10.49 -12.13 13.17
N SER A 166 -9.28 -12.21 12.61
CA SER A 166 -8.13 -11.58 13.25
C SER A 166 -8.29 -10.06 13.26
N SER A 167 -7.62 -9.46 14.25
CA SER A 167 -7.55 -8.02 14.45
C SER A 167 -6.24 -7.68 15.14
N PHE A 168 -5.91 -6.39 15.27
CA PHE A 168 -4.74 -5.98 16.03
C PHE A 168 -4.81 -6.44 17.50
N GLY A 169 -6.00 -6.37 18.13
CA GLY A 169 -6.24 -6.87 19.49
C GLY A 169 -6.04 -8.38 19.59
N THR A 170 -6.73 -9.15 18.73
CA THR A 170 -6.64 -10.62 18.65
C THR A 170 -6.10 -11.07 17.28
N PRO A 171 -4.76 -11.11 17.10
CA PRO A 171 -4.14 -11.61 15.88
C PRO A 171 -4.33 -13.13 15.74
N VAL A 172 -3.97 -13.69 14.58
CA VAL A 172 -3.75 -15.15 14.50
C VAL A 172 -2.47 -15.50 15.27
N PRO A 173 -2.49 -16.52 16.15
CA PRO A 173 -1.27 -16.97 16.84
C PRO A 173 -0.20 -17.44 15.86
N GLU A 174 1.06 -17.00 16.06
CA GLU A 174 2.21 -17.41 15.23
C GLU A 174 2.46 -18.93 15.26
N VAL A 175 1.98 -19.61 16.31
CA VAL A 175 1.99 -21.07 16.44
C VAL A 175 0.62 -21.60 16.84
N SER A 176 0.23 -22.75 16.26
CA SER A 176 -0.95 -23.54 16.65
C SER A 176 -2.33 -22.85 16.56
N ASP A 177 -2.65 -22.19 15.44
CA ASP A 177 -4.03 -21.76 15.17
C ASP A 177 -5.01 -22.96 15.23
N ASN A 178 -6.07 -22.81 16.01
CA ASN A 178 -6.97 -23.89 16.41
C ASN A 178 -8.39 -23.36 16.67
N GLY A 179 -9.36 -24.28 16.86
CA GLY A 179 -10.76 -23.91 17.01
C GLY A 179 -11.06 -22.95 18.18
N ALA A 180 -10.39 -23.08 19.33
CA ALA A 180 -10.58 -22.18 20.46
C ALA A 180 -9.94 -20.81 20.20
N ALA A 181 -8.74 -20.77 19.62
CA ALA A 181 -8.08 -19.54 19.18
C ALA A 181 -8.88 -18.80 18.09
N TYR A 182 -9.59 -19.53 17.22
CA TYR A 182 -10.53 -18.97 16.26
C TYR A 182 -11.78 -18.38 16.93
N ALA A 183 -12.45 -19.17 17.77
CA ALA A 183 -13.69 -18.76 18.42
C ALA A 183 -13.52 -17.50 19.28
N ALA A 184 -12.34 -17.29 19.87
CA ALA A 184 -12.01 -16.16 20.74
C ALA A 184 -11.68 -14.84 20.01
N ARG A 185 -11.50 -14.82 18.68
CA ARG A 185 -11.07 -13.59 17.98
C ARG A 185 -12.18 -12.54 17.90
N GLN A 186 -11.80 -11.27 18.02
CA GLN A 186 -12.72 -10.13 18.20
C GLN A 186 -12.92 -9.27 16.94
N GLY A 187 -12.27 -9.58 15.83
CA GLY A 187 -12.26 -8.73 14.63
C GLY A 187 -13.64 -8.37 14.11
N ARG A 188 -13.75 -7.14 13.59
CA ARG A 188 -15.00 -6.41 13.37
C ARG A 188 -16.06 -7.17 12.56
N TRP A 189 -17.32 -6.91 12.92
CA TRP A 189 -18.50 -7.60 12.38
C TRP A 189 -18.43 -9.14 12.50
N PRO A 190 -18.17 -9.71 13.69
CA PRO A 190 -18.31 -11.14 13.91
C PRO A 190 -19.78 -11.56 13.67
N LYS A 191 -19.95 -12.77 13.14
CA LYS A 191 -21.26 -13.27 12.68
C LYS A 191 -21.59 -14.56 13.42
N ASN A 192 -22.83 -14.65 13.88
CA ASN A 192 -23.41 -15.77 14.61
C ASN A 192 -24.43 -16.47 13.70
N TYR A 193 -24.83 -17.68 14.06
CA TYR A 193 -25.72 -18.49 13.21
C TYR A 193 -27.03 -17.78 12.84
N ALA A 194 -27.58 -17.00 13.77
CA ALA A 194 -28.79 -16.23 13.58
C ALA A 194 -28.69 -15.07 12.56
N ASN A 195 -27.48 -14.70 12.08
CA ASN A 195 -27.31 -13.66 11.05
C ASN A 195 -27.67 -14.14 9.62
N PHE A 196 -28.07 -15.40 9.43
CA PHE A 196 -28.18 -16.04 8.12
C PHE A 196 -29.55 -16.71 7.88
N HIS A 197 -29.89 -17.05 6.63
CA HIS A 197 -31.08 -17.83 6.29
C HIS A 197 -30.78 -19.34 6.24
N PRO A 198 -31.65 -20.23 6.78
CA PRO A 198 -32.80 -19.98 7.65
C PRO A 198 -32.39 -19.65 9.10
N GLN A 199 -33.20 -18.91 9.85
CA GLN A 199 -33.00 -18.67 11.30
C GLN A 199 -34.29 -18.68 12.14
N LEU A 200 -34.15 -18.71 13.47
CA LEU A 200 -35.24 -18.74 14.47
C LEU A 200 -36.03 -17.41 14.51
N GLY A 201 -36.90 -17.22 13.52
CA GLY A 201 -37.67 -16.00 13.32
C GLY A 201 -37.80 -15.62 11.85
N HIS A 202 -36.93 -16.19 10.99
CA HIS A 202 -37.10 -16.19 9.54
C HIS A 202 -36.55 -17.50 8.94
N ASN A 203 -37.36 -18.57 9.05
CA ASN A 203 -37.05 -19.90 8.52
C ASN A 203 -37.39 -20.03 7.02
N ALA A 204 -36.79 -19.16 6.20
CA ALA A 204 -36.83 -19.26 4.75
C ALA A 204 -35.61 -20.02 4.23
N SER A 205 -35.81 -20.86 3.21
CA SER A 205 -34.77 -21.68 2.56
C SER A 205 -34.99 -21.86 1.06
N SER A 206 -35.78 -20.96 0.46
CA SER A 206 -36.17 -20.97 -0.95
C SER A 206 -36.64 -19.59 -1.41
N GLY A 207 -36.72 -19.39 -2.74
CA GLY A 207 -36.86 -18.06 -3.33
C GLY A 207 -35.51 -17.34 -3.45
N ASP A 208 -35.47 -16.24 -4.20
CA ASP A 208 -34.20 -15.58 -4.57
C ASP A 208 -33.33 -15.18 -3.37
N MET A 209 -33.94 -14.72 -2.26
CA MET A 209 -33.20 -14.16 -1.11
C MET A 209 -32.79 -15.16 -0.02
N ALA A 210 -33.14 -16.44 -0.15
CA ALA A 210 -32.91 -17.45 0.89
C ALA A 210 -32.50 -18.82 0.34
N ALA A 211 -31.94 -18.86 -0.87
CA ALA A 211 -31.47 -20.08 -1.53
C ALA A 211 -29.92 -20.03 -1.63
N PRO A 212 -29.17 -20.66 -0.70
CA PRO A 212 -27.73 -20.50 -0.63
C PRO A 212 -26.98 -21.25 -1.74
N PHE A 213 -26.21 -20.50 -2.53
CA PHE A 213 -25.40 -21.03 -3.64
C PHE A 213 -23.91 -21.17 -3.32
N PHE A 214 -23.33 -20.26 -2.51
CA PHE A 214 -21.91 -20.25 -2.16
C PHE A 214 -21.69 -20.52 -0.65
N GLY A 215 -21.95 -19.52 0.17
CA GLY A 215 -21.99 -19.60 1.63
C GLY A 215 -23.40 -19.41 2.18
N PRO A 216 -23.58 -19.31 3.52
CA PRO A 216 -24.80 -18.77 4.11
C PRO A 216 -25.11 -17.35 3.63
N ASP A 217 -26.33 -17.14 3.10
CA ASP A 217 -26.89 -15.83 2.78
C ASP A 217 -27.32 -15.07 4.05
N PHE A 218 -27.15 -13.75 4.08
CA PHE A 218 -27.47 -12.89 5.21
C PHE A 218 -28.97 -12.61 5.36
N CYS A 219 -29.50 -12.81 6.57
CA CYS A 219 -30.86 -12.41 6.92
C CYS A 219 -30.90 -10.95 7.39
N TYR A 220 -31.54 -10.07 6.61
CA TYR A 220 -31.65 -8.63 6.91
C TYR A 220 -33.06 -8.23 7.45
N GLY A 221 -34.02 -9.16 7.48
CA GLY A 221 -35.34 -9.04 8.13
C GLY A 221 -36.34 -8.09 7.46
N ASN A 222 -35.98 -7.54 6.31
CA ASN A 222 -36.88 -6.76 5.47
C ASN A 222 -37.21 -7.56 4.21
N ASP A 223 -37.41 -8.86 4.42
CA ASP A 223 -37.42 -9.94 3.44
C ASP A 223 -38.48 -11.02 3.73
N GLY A 224 -39.11 -11.04 4.92
CA GLY A 224 -40.24 -11.93 5.23
C GLY A 224 -40.40 -12.37 6.69
N GLY A 225 -39.41 -12.13 7.55
CA GLY A 225 -39.44 -12.49 8.97
C GLY A 225 -38.52 -11.61 9.81
N ASN A 226 -38.19 -12.04 11.03
CA ASN A 226 -37.28 -11.29 11.91
C ASN A 226 -35.90 -11.09 11.25
N ASP A 227 -35.27 -9.95 11.51
CA ASP A 227 -33.90 -9.69 11.10
C ASP A 227 -32.90 -10.61 11.79
N GLY A 228 -31.83 -10.95 11.07
CA GLY A 228 -30.86 -11.92 11.53
C GLY A 228 -29.91 -11.33 12.56
N TYR A 229 -30.20 -11.52 13.84
CA TYR A 229 -29.31 -11.18 14.96
C TYR A 229 -29.48 -12.16 16.13
N GLY A 230 -28.43 -12.37 16.90
CA GLY A 230 -28.48 -13.18 18.12
C GLY A 230 -27.11 -13.52 18.69
N PRO A 231 -27.06 -14.21 19.84
CA PRO A 231 -25.83 -14.81 20.36
C PRO A 231 -25.40 -16.04 19.53
N LEU A 232 -24.19 -16.52 19.76
CA LEU A 232 -23.81 -17.92 19.48
C LEU A 232 -24.76 -18.89 20.19
N SER A 233 -24.95 -20.10 19.63
CA SER A 233 -25.82 -21.09 20.28
C SER A 233 -25.23 -21.56 21.62
N PRO A 234 -26.07 -22.04 22.56
CA PRO A 234 -25.60 -22.70 23.78
C PRO A 234 -24.69 -23.89 23.47
N ASN A 235 -24.95 -24.58 22.35
CA ASN A 235 -24.18 -25.74 21.91
C ASN A 235 -22.78 -25.33 21.41
N TYR A 236 -22.62 -24.20 20.71
CA TYR A 236 -21.31 -23.66 20.35
C TYR A 236 -20.53 -23.18 21.59
N LEU A 237 -21.21 -22.48 22.52
CA LEU A 237 -20.59 -21.99 23.75
C LEU A 237 -20.14 -23.13 24.68
N ALA A 238 -20.79 -24.30 24.62
CA ALA A 238 -20.34 -25.51 25.31
C ALA A 238 -19.04 -26.10 24.72
N LEU A 239 -18.84 -26.00 23.39
CA LEU A 239 -17.59 -26.42 22.73
C LEU A 239 -16.47 -25.38 22.88
N TYR A 240 -16.82 -24.10 22.90
CA TYR A 240 -15.88 -22.97 22.95
C TYR A 240 -16.28 -21.96 24.04
N PRO A 241 -16.06 -22.25 25.35
CA PRO A 241 -16.48 -21.36 26.43
C PRO A 241 -15.83 -19.97 26.44
N GLY A 242 -14.66 -19.84 25.79
CA GLY A 242 -13.96 -18.57 25.57
C GLY A 242 -14.31 -17.85 24.27
N ALA A 243 -15.38 -18.26 23.56
CA ALA A 243 -15.75 -17.66 22.29
C ALA A 243 -16.18 -16.20 22.46
N TYR A 244 -15.70 -15.32 21.58
CA TYR A 244 -16.15 -13.94 21.53
C TYR A 244 -17.61 -13.90 21.08
N ASN A 245 -18.49 -13.32 21.89
CA ASN A 245 -19.94 -13.29 21.64
C ASN A 245 -20.52 -11.92 22.01
N PRO A 246 -20.27 -10.87 21.20
CA PRO A 246 -20.80 -9.54 21.48
C PRO A 246 -22.32 -9.51 21.34
N THR A 247 -22.98 -8.66 22.14
CA THR A 247 -24.42 -8.45 22.06
C THR A 247 -24.80 -7.92 20.66
N GLN A 248 -25.55 -8.74 19.92
CA GLN A 248 -26.20 -8.30 18.69
C GLN A 248 -27.62 -7.82 19.01
N SER A 249 -27.99 -6.65 18.49
CA SER A 249 -29.33 -6.06 18.62
C SER A 249 -30.12 -6.18 17.32
N GLN A 250 -31.38 -5.76 17.35
CA GLN A 250 -32.14 -5.54 16.12
C GLN A 250 -31.38 -4.62 15.15
N GLY A 251 -31.45 -4.94 13.85
CA GLY A 251 -30.75 -4.29 12.75
C GLY A 251 -29.26 -4.65 12.60
N TYR A 252 -28.72 -5.61 13.36
CA TYR A 252 -27.27 -5.85 13.43
C TYR A 252 -26.60 -6.03 12.05
N SER A 253 -27.05 -6.98 11.23
CA SER A 253 -26.44 -7.26 9.92
C SER A 253 -26.46 -6.03 8.99
N GLN A 254 -27.58 -5.30 8.92
CA GLN A 254 -27.71 -4.09 8.10
C GLN A 254 -26.83 -2.95 8.62
N ASN A 255 -26.80 -2.72 9.94
CA ASN A 255 -25.97 -1.70 10.57
C ASN A 255 -24.46 -1.99 10.37
N GLN A 256 -24.04 -3.25 10.48
CA GLN A 256 -22.64 -3.62 10.24
C GLN A 256 -22.24 -3.52 8.77
N ALA A 257 -23.12 -3.89 7.83
CA ALA A 257 -22.92 -3.66 6.40
C ALA A 257 -22.79 -2.15 6.10
N ARG A 258 -23.61 -1.29 6.71
CA ARG A 258 -23.54 0.18 6.57
C ARG A 258 -22.21 0.73 7.07
N ASN A 259 -21.78 0.31 8.25
CA ASN A 259 -20.49 0.68 8.82
C ASN A 259 -19.33 0.23 7.91
N TRP A 260 -19.41 -0.99 7.36
CA TRP A 260 -18.38 -1.52 6.49
C TRP A 260 -18.28 -0.76 5.16
N VAL A 261 -19.37 -0.52 4.43
CA VAL A 261 -19.26 0.16 3.13
C VAL A 261 -18.75 1.59 3.28
N VAL A 262 -19.14 2.30 4.35
CA VAL A 262 -18.65 3.65 4.67
C VAL A 262 -17.17 3.62 5.07
N TRP A 263 -16.75 2.67 5.92
CA TRP A 263 -15.34 2.46 6.25
C TRP A 263 -14.50 2.14 5.02
N MET A 264 -14.95 1.20 4.19
CA MET A 264 -14.23 0.75 2.99
C MET A 264 -14.05 1.92 2.02
N LYS A 265 -15.09 2.71 1.76
CA LYS A 265 -14.99 3.89 0.89
C LYS A 265 -13.98 4.91 1.41
N LYS A 266 -14.00 5.20 2.71
CA LYS A 266 -13.03 6.09 3.38
C LYS A 266 -11.60 5.55 3.33
N GLN A 267 -11.42 4.26 3.63
CA GLN A 267 -10.13 3.58 3.66
C GLN A 267 -9.46 3.52 2.29
N THR A 268 -10.25 3.35 1.23
CA THR A 268 -9.75 3.13 -0.14
C THR A 268 -9.72 4.40 -0.99
N GLY A 269 -10.70 5.28 -0.82
CA GLY A 269 -10.93 6.47 -1.66
C GLY A 269 -11.77 6.20 -2.92
N VAL A 270 -12.37 5.02 -3.09
CA VAL A 270 -13.11 4.65 -4.32
C VAL A 270 -14.34 5.56 -4.59
N ASP A 271 -14.57 5.84 -5.87
CA ASP A 271 -15.54 6.83 -6.32
C ASP A 271 -16.96 6.27 -6.49
N GLY A 272 -17.13 4.97 -6.75
CA GLY A 272 -18.42 4.33 -7.01
C GLY A 272 -18.44 2.82 -6.78
N PHE A 273 -19.58 2.19 -7.10
CA PHE A 273 -19.89 0.81 -6.67
C PHE A 273 -20.62 -0.04 -7.74
N ARG A 274 -20.22 -1.32 -7.85
CA ARG A 274 -21.01 -2.42 -8.44
C ARG A 274 -21.48 -3.32 -7.30
N TRP A 275 -22.76 -3.67 -7.28
CA TRP A 275 -23.35 -4.53 -6.26
C TRP A 275 -23.67 -5.90 -6.86
N ASP A 276 -23.03 -6.91 -6.29
CA ASP A 276 -23.22 -8.32 -6.61
C ASP A 276 -24.63 -8.79 -6.27
N ALA A 277 -25.21 -9.68 -7.08
CA ALA A 277 -26.36 -10.49 -6.71
C ALA A 277 -27.55 -9.73 -6.05
N VAL A 278 -27.88 -8.51 -6.49
CA VAL A 278 -28.89 -7.64 -5.82
C VAL A 278 -30.34 -8.17 -5.89
N LYS A 279 -30.60 -9.23 -6.64
CA LYS A 279 -31.87 -9.98 -6.54
C LYS A 279 -31.99 -10.80 -5.24
N HIS A 280 -30.85 -11.09 -4.60
CA HIS A 280 -30.70 -12.11 -3.55
C HIS A 280 -30.60 -11.57 -2.12
N PHE A 281 -30.73 -10.25 -1.90
CA PHE A 281 -30.82 -9.69 -0.54
C PHE A 281 -31.70 -8.44 -0.48
N SER A 282 -32.12 -8.03 0.72
CA SER A 282 -33.19 -7.03 0.91
C SER A 282 -32.92 -5.67 0.25
N TYR A 283 -33.91 -5.20 -0.51
CA TYR A 283 -33.92 -3.87 -1.14
C TYR A 283 -33.81 -2.71 -0.13
N ASN A 284 -34.30 -2.89 1.10
CA ASN A 284 -34.15 -1.87 2.17
C ASN A 284 -32.68 -1.68 2.54
N THR A 285 -31.92 -2.78 2.66
CA THR A 285 -30.48 -2.72 2.88
C THR A 285 -29.80 -2.03 1.70
N GLN A 286 -30.11 -2.40 0.46
CA GLN A 286 -29.51 -1.77 -0.73
C GLN A 286 -29.78 -0.26 -0.83
N GLN A 287 -30.99 0.18 -0.48
CA GLN A 287 -31.36 1.61 -0.42
C GLN A 287 -30.52 2.34 0.63
N ASP A 288 -30.50 1.82 1.85
CA ASP A 288 -29.81 2.40 3.01
C ASP A 288 -28.30 2.50 2.77
N LEU A 289 -27.66 1.41 2.32
CA LEU A 289 -26.23 1.42 1.99
C LEU A 289 -25.92 2.43 0.89
N SER A 290 -26.69 2.44 -0.21
CA SER A 290 -26.53 3.40 -1.32
C SER A 290 -26.70 4.85 -0.88
N TYR A 291 -27.69 5.13 -0.01
CA TYR A 291 -27.93 6.48 0.51
C TYR A 291 -26.78 6.96 1.38
N ASN A 292 -26.29 6.12 2.29
CA ASN A 292 -25.19 6.50 3.19
C ASN A 292 -23.87 6.73 2.43
N LEU A 293 -23.57 5.92 1.40
CA LEU A 293 -22.40 6.10 0.54
C LEU A 293 -22.44 7.38 -0.33
N LYS A 294 -23.64 7.85 -0.65
CA LYS A 294 -23.85 9.11 -1.36
C LYS A 294 -23.81 10.32 -0.44
N TYR A 295 -24.49 10.28 0.71
CA TYR A 295 -24.79 11.48 1.49
C TYR A 295 -24.22 11.49 2.92
N ASN A 296 -24.04 10.33 3.57
CA ASN A 296 -23.66 10.22 4.99
C ASN A 296 -22.22 9.69 5.24
N ALA A 297 -21.36 9.62 4.23
CA ALA A 297 -19.99 9.10 4.34
C ALA A 297 -18.94 10.16 4.79
N GLY A 298 -19.39 11.31 5.30
CA GLY A 298 -18.53 12.43 5.70
C GLY A 298 -17.87 13.07 4.48
N TRP A 299 -16.54 13.23 4.48
CA TRP A 299 -15.81 13.75 3.32
C TRP A 299 -15.92 12.84 2.08
N ALA A 300 -16.23 11.54 2.27
CA ALA A 300 -16.35 10.57 1.20
C ALA A 300 -17.76 10.51 0.58
N SER A 301 -18.69 11.40 0.98
CA SER A 301 -20.02 11.54 0.37
C SER A 301 -19.91 12.00 -1.09
N ALA A 302 -20.26 11.14 -2.05
CA ALA A 302 -20.14 11.42 -3.50
C ALA A 302 -21.45 11.88 -4.17
N GLY A 303 -22.53 12.01 -3.40
CA GLY A 303 -23.82 12.58 -3.77
C GLY A 303 -24.51 11.93 -4.97
N GLU A 304 -25.36 12.71 -5.63
CA GLU A 304 -26.12 12.32 -6.82
C GLU A 304 -25.20 11.75 -7.93
N ARG A 305 -24.00 12.30 -8.09
CA ARG A 305 -23.05 12.00 -9.18
C ARG A 305 -22.42 10.60 -9.10
N MET A 306 -22.31 10.03 -7.89
CA MET A 306 -21.72 8.71 -7.62
C MET A 306 -22.29 7.64 -8.55
N PHE A 307 -21.41 6.92 -9.26
CA PHE A 307 -21.78 5.72 -10.02
C PHE A 307 -22.12 4.58 -9.07
N ASN A 308 -23.25 3.92 -9.33
CA ASN A 308 -23.86 2.97 -8.40
C ASN A 308 -24.78 2.03 -9.21
N VAL A 309 -24.37 0.78 -9.40
CA VAL A 309 -25.07 -0.17 -10.29
C VAL A 309 -25.23 -1.54 -9.63
N GLY A 310 -26.43 -2.11 -9.69
CA GLY A 310 -26.72 -3.46 -9.22
C GLY A 310 -26.78 -4.48 -10.35
N GLU A 311 -26.28 -5.67 -10.09
CA GLU A 311 -26.51 -6.85 -10.93
C GLU A 311 -27.90 -7.44 -10.67
N PHE A 312 -28.91 -6.91 -11.38
CA PHE A 312 -30.25 -7.50 -11.40
C PHE A 312 -30.46 -8.21 -12.74
N VAL A 313 -30.43 -9.54 -12.71
CA VAL A 313 -30.64 -10.39 -13.89
C VAL A 313 -32.14 -10.52 -14.16
N GLY A 314 -32.63 -9.92 -15.25
CA GLY A 314 -34.04 -9.97 -15.62
C GLY A 314 -34.38 -9.13 -16.87
N SER A 315 -35.68 -9.07 -17.19
CA SER A 315 -36.22 -8.22 -18.25
C SER A 315 -36.17 -6.73 -17.93
N ALA A 316 -36.32 -5.88 -18.95
CA ALA A 316 -36.46 -4.43 -18.81
C ALA A 316 -37.47 -4.04 -17.71
N SER A 317 -38.65 -4.65 -17.73
CA SER A 317 -39.72 -4.42 -16.76
C SER A 317 -39.37 -4.85 -15.33
N GLU A 318 -38.59 -5.92 -15.14
CA GLU A 318 -38.17 -6.37 -13.82
C GLU A 318 -37.07 -5.48 -13.23
N MET A 319 -36.13 -5.00 -14.07
CA MET A 319 -35.12 -4.03 -13.65
C MET A 319 -35.72 -2.65 -13.31
N ASP A 320 -36.72 -2.20 -14.07
CA ASP A 320 -37.48 -0.99 -13.77
C ASP A 320 -38.30 -1.13 -12.47
N ALA A 321 -38.90 -2.30 -12.23
CA ALA A 321 -39.61 -2.60 -10.99
C ALA A 321 -38.66 -2.68 -9.78
N TYR A 322 -37.50 -3.33 -9.94
CA TYR A 322 -36.44 -3.41 -8.93
C TYR A 322 -35.90 -2.04 -8.53
N THR A 323 -35.50 -1.20 -9.50
CA THR A 323 -34.99 0.15 -9.23
C THR A 323 -36.04 1.03 -8.57
N THR A 324 -37.31 0.88 -8.97
CA THR A 324 -38.46 1.52 -8.31
C THR A 324 -38.65 1.01 -6.87
N ALA A 325 -38.51 -0.30 -6.63
CA ALA A 325 -38.65 -0.90 -5.30
C ALA A 325 -37.55 -0.43 -4.34
N VAL A 326 -36.28 -0.41 -4.76
CA VAL A 326 -35.16 0.12 -3.97
C VAL A 326 -35.36 1.61 -3.67
N LYS A 327 -35.76 2.42 -4.66
CA LYS A 327 -36.12 3.84 -4.45
C LYS A 327 -37.26 4.02 -3.45
N GLY A 328 -38.24 3.12 -3.46
CA GLY A 328 -39.43 3.17 -2.60
C GLY A 328 -39.15 3.02 -1.10
N GLN A 329 -38.08 2.32 -0.68
CA GLN A 329 -37.85 1.95 0.72
C GLN A 329 -37.70 3.15 1.66
N ASN A 330 -37.18 4.28 1.18
CA ASN A 330 -37.09 5.54 1.92
C ASN A 330 -37.89 6.67 1.23
N GLY A 331 -39.21 6.45 1.14
CA GLY A 331 -40.18 7.46 0.71
C GLY A 331 -40.11 7.87 -0.77
N GLY A 332 -39.40 7.13 -1.61
CA GLY A 332 -39.31 7.41 -3.06
C GLY A 332 -38.44 8.61 -3.45
N SER A 333 -37.61 9.12 -2.52
CA SER A 333 -36.98 10.44 -2.62
C SER A 333 -35.85 10.57 -3.65
N ASP A 334 -35.05 9.52 -3.89
CA ASP A 334 -33.90 9.57 -4.81
C ASP A 334 -33.76 8.28 -5.64
N PHE A 335 -33.32 8.40 -6.90
CA PHE A 335 -32.96 7.28 -7.75
C PHE A 335 -31.48 6.92 -7.50
N LEU A 336 -31.25 6.07 -6.49
CA LEU A 336 -29.94 5.85 -5.88
C LEU A 336 -29.01 4.91 -6.67
N MET A 337 -29.55 3.94 -7.40
CA MET A 337 -28.82 2.85 -8.06
C MET A 337 -29.56 2.38 -9.32
N GLY A 338 -28.86 2.24 -10.44
CA GLY A 338 -29.40 1.58 -11.65
C GLY A 338 -28.96 0.11 -11.77
N THR A 339 -29.10 -0.49 -12.96
CA THR A 339 -28.68 -1.88 -13.23
C THR A 339 -27.80 -2.03 -14.46
N PHE A 340 -27.12 -3.19 -14.57
CA PHE A 340 -26.68 -3.73 -15.85
C PHE A 340 -27.88 -4.06 -16.73
N ASP A 341 -27.85 -3.65 -18.00
CA ASP A 341 -29.00 -3.76 -18.89
C ASP A 341 -29.08 -5.14 -19.56
N PHE A 342 -29.38 -6.18 -18.78
CA PHE A 342 -29.46 -7.57 -19.24
C PHE A 342 -30.46 -7.76 -20.39
N SER A 343 -31.54 -6.97 -20.40
CA SER A 343 -32.57 -6.96 -21.44
C SER A 343 -32.04 -6.45 -22.78
N LEU A 344 -31.37 -5.28 -22.80
CA LEU A 344 -30.66 -4.80 -23.98
C LEU A 344 -29.53 -5.75 -24.40
N ARG A 345 -28.77 -6.30 -23.45
CA ARG A 345 -27.68 -7.26 -23.73
C ARG A 345 -28.21 -8.55 -24.37
N GLY A 346 -29.39 -9.02 -23.97
CA GLY A 346 -30.10 -10.13 -24.62
C GLY A 346 -30.50 -9.82 -26.07
N ALA A 347 -30.93 -8.59 -26.35
CA ALA A 347 -31.21 -8.11 -27.71
C ALA A 347 -29.94 -8.07 -28.58
N ILE A 348 -28.85 -7.55 -28.03
CA ILE A 348 -27.53 -7.49 -28.68
C ILE A 348 -26.99 -8.90 -28.97
N TYR A 349 -27.12 -9.85 -28.02
CA TYR A 349 -26.82 -11.27 -28.28
C TYR A 349 -27.70 -11.85 -29.40
N GLY A 350 -28.99 -11.52 -29.42
CA GLY A 350 -29.92 -11.89 -30.48
C GLY A 350 -29.49 -11.39 -31.86
N MET A 351 -29.02 -10.15 -31.95
CA MET A 351 -28.46 -9.58 -33.18
C MET A 351 -27.22 -10.33 -33.67
N VAL A 352 -26.23 -10.56 -32.80
CA VAL A 352 -24.99 -11.25 -33.19
C VAL A 352 -25.28 -12.69 -33.62
N SER A 353 -25.99 -13.45 -32.78
CA SER A 353 -26.34 -14.85 -33.06
C SER A 353 -27.31 -15.02 -34.24
N GLY A 354 -28.17 -14.03 -34.48
CA GLY A 354 -29.10 -13.97 -35.61
C GLY A 354 -28.44 -13.77 -36.97
N ASN A 355 -27.15 -13.46 -37.02
CA ASN A 355 -26.32 -13.48 -38.23
C ASN A 355 -26.81 -12.61 -39.42
N GLY A 356 -27.47 -11.48 -39.16
CA GLY A 356 -28.07 -10.65 -40.22
C GLY A 356 -29.53 -11.01 -40.53
N GLY A 357 -30.18 -11.78 -39.65
CA GLY A 357 -31.61 -12.11 -39.69
C GLY A 357 -32.38 -11.64 -38.45
N TYR A 358 -31.81 -10.72 -37.66
CA TYR A 358 -32.46 -10.13 -36.48
C TYR A 358 -33.08 -8.78 -36.86
N ASP A 359 -34.32 -8.51 -36.43
CA ASP A 359 -34.98 -7.22 -36.69
C ASP A 359 -34.43 -6.11 -35.77
N LEU A 360 -33.46 -5.32 -36.25
CA LEU A 360 -32.80 -4.26 -35.46
C LEU A 360 -33.79 -3.22 -34.90
N ASN A 361 -34.96 -3.05 -35.51
CA ASN A 361 -36.07 -2.24 -35.01
C ASN A 361 -36.52 -2.64 -33.59
N GLN A 362 -36.32 -3.90 -33.18
CA GLN A 362 -36.68 -4.36 -31.84
C GLN A 362 -35.73 -3.83 -30.74
N ILE A 363 -34.44 -3.61 -31.04
CA ILE A 363 -33.38 -3.40 -30.03
C ILE A 363 -33.65 -2.18 -29.14
N ALA A 364 -34.07 -1.06 -29.73
CA ALA A 364 -34.32 0.18 -29.00
C ALA A 364 -35.43 0.06 -27.94
N GLY A 365 -36.36 -0.89 -28.11
CA GLY A 365 -37.42 -1.21 -27.17
C GLY A 365 -37.01 -2.17 -26.06
N GLN A 366 -35.90 -2.90 -26.19
CA GLN A 366 -35.43 -3.86 -25.19
C GLN A 366 -34.67 -3.21 -24.01
N GLN A 367 -34.31 -1.94 -24.12
CA GLN A 367 -33.63 -1.21 -23.05
C GLN A 367 -34.61 -0.74 -21.96
N GLN A 368 -34.30 -1.00 -20.68
CA GLN A 368 -35.10 -0.60 -19.51
C GLN A 368 -35.44 0.90 -19.47
N GLY A 369 -36.54 1.31 -18.85
CA GLY A 369 -37.00 2.70 -18.81
C GLY A 369 -36.24 3.63 -17.85
N GLN A 370 -35.76 3.13 -16.70
CA GLN A 370 -35.10 3.93 -15.65
C GLN A 370 -33.62 4.26 -15.99
N ARG A 371 -33.37 4.89 -17.14
CA ARG A 371 -32.01 5.12 -17.68
C ARG A 371 -31.24 6.26 -17.01
N VAL A 372 -31.96 7.30 -16.59
CA VAL A 372 -31.41 8.58 -16.12
C VAL A 372 -32.17 9.13 -14.91
N ALA A 373 -31.46 9.85 -14.05
CA ALA A 373 -32.02 10.69 -13.00
C ALA A 373 -31.80 12.17 -13.35
N TYR A 374 -32.80 13.03 -13.12
CA TYR A 374 -32.68 14.47 -13.27
C TYR A 374 -32.83 15.17 -11.91
N TYR A 375 -31.79 15.90 -11.52
CA TYR A 375 -31.73 16.66 -10.27
C TYR A 375 -31.96 18.13 -10.59
N SER A 376 -33.20 18.58 -10.40
CA SER A 376 -33.63 19.95 -10.71
C SER A 376 -32.99 21.02 -9.82
N SER A 377 -32.56 20.64 -8.61
CA SER A 377 -31.84 21.50 -7.65
C SER A 377 -30.42 21.84 -8.11
N SER A 378 -29.74 20.93 -8.82
CA SER A 378 -28.38 21.10 -9.34
C SER A 378 -28.32 21.35 -10.85
N ASN A 379 -29.47 21.25 -11.54
CA ASN A 379 -29.57 21.18 -13.01
C ASN A 379 -28.67 20.08 -13.61
N THR A 380 -28.69 18.87 -13.01
CA THR A 380 -27.83 17.75 -13.39
C THR A 380 -28.64 16.56 -13.90
N TYR A 381 -28.30 16.06 -15.10
CA TYR A 381 -28.68 14.72 -15.55
C TYR A 381 -27.60 13.71 -15.16
N VAL A 382 -27.98 12.58 -14.57
CA VAL A 382 -27.07 11.50 -14.20
C VAL A 382 -27.52 10.20 -14.83
N HIS A 383 -26.68 9.60 -15.67
CA HIS A 383 -26.92 8.26 -16.21
C HIS A 383 -26.76 7.20 -15.12
N ARG A 384 -27.74 6.29 -15.00
CA ARG A 384 -27.82 5.30 -13.92
C ARG A 384 -27.60 3.86 -14.38
N THR A 385 -27.99 3.52 -15.59
CA THR A 385 -27.88 2.16 -16.14
C THR A 385 -26.50 1.87 -16.74
N ALA A 386 -26.22 0.59 -16.96
CA ALA A 386 -25.00 0.06 -17.55
C ALA A 386 -25.31 -0.85 -18.77
N PRO A 387 -25.44 -0.29 -19.98
CA PRO A 387 -25.43 -1.04 -21.24
C PRO A 387 -24.09 -1.78 -21.40
N PHE A 388 -24.14 -3.08 -21.71
CA PHE A 388 -22.95 -3.94 -21.84
C PHE A 388 -23.13 -5.01 -22.92
N VAL A 389 -22.03 -5.63 -23.35
CA VAL A 389 -22.00 -6.68 -24.38
C VAL A 389 -21.63 -8.03 -23.76
N ASN A 390 -20.47 -8.12 -23.12
CA ASN A 390 -20.06 -9.26 -22.29
C ASN A 390 -19.71 -8.81 -20.86
N ASN A 391 -19.64 -9.76 -19.94
CA ASN A 391 -19.09 -9.63 -18.60
C ASN A 391 -18.52 -11.01 -18.17
N HIS A 392 -17.95 -11.12 -16.97
CA HIS A 392 -17.31 -12.36 -16.50
C HIS A 392 -18.22 -13.59 -16.29
N ASP A 393 -19.54 -13.42 -16.24
CA ASP A 393 -20.53 -14.50 -16.04
C ASP A 393 -21.11 -14.96 -17.38
N THR A 394 -21.17 -14.05 -18.34
CA THR A 394 -21.61 -14.33 -19.71
C THR A 394 -20.47 -14.78 -20.61
N PHE A 395 -19.21 -14.60 -20.21
CA PHE A 395 -18.02 -14.92 -21.01
C PHE A 395 -17.17 -16.00 -20.33
N ARG A 396 -17.35 -17.27 -20.73
CA ARG A 396 -16.71 -18.43 -20.07
C ARG A 396 -15.89 -19.27 -21.05
N PRO A 397 -14.71 -18.79 -21.51
CA PRO A 397 -13.92 -19.50 -22.51
C PRO A 397 -13.31 -20.81 -21.97
N LYS A 398 -13.16 -21.80 -22.85
CA LYS A 398 -12.22 -22.91 -22.69
C LYS A 398 -10.86 -22.48 -23.22
N LEU A 399 -9.79 -22.78 -22.48
CA LEU A 399 -8.45 -22.27 -22.73
C LEU A 399 -7.47 -23.40 -23.06
N ASP A 400 -6.54 -23.15 -23.98
CA ASP A 400 -5.33 -23.96 -24.11
C ASP A 400 -4.25 -23.55 -23.08
N ALA A 401 -3.08 -24.19 -23.15
CA ALA A 401 -1.98 -23.95 -22.21
C ALA A 401 -1.35 -22.54 -22.31
N ASP A 402 -1.44 -21.88 -23.47
CA ASP A 402 -0.97 -20.50 -23.67
C ASP A 402 -2.09 -19.46 -23.40
N GLY A 403 -3.33 -19.96 -23.20
CA GLY A 403 -4.52 -19.20 -22.86
C GLY A 403 -5.31 -18.68 -24.06
N ASN A 404 -5.21 -19.31 -25.22
CA ASN A 404 -6.08 -19.02 -26.37
C ASN A 404 -7.45 -19.67 -26.20
N TYR A 405 -8.50 -19.09 -26.79
CA TYR A 405 -9.83 -19.72 -26.75
C TYR A 405 -9.87 -20.98 -27.64
N THR A 406 -10.36 -22.08 -27.08
CA THR A 406 -10.59 -23.36 -27.79
C THR A 406 -12.07 -23.76 -27.82
N GLY A 407 -12.94 -22.95 -27.22
CA GLY A 407 -14.38 -23.17 -27.11
C GLY A 407 -14.95 -22.45 -25.90
N TRP A 408 -16.12 -22.89 -25.42
CA TRP A 408 -16.87 -22.21 -24.36
C TRP A 408 -17.44 -23.20 -23.33
N ASN A 409 -17.53 -22.76 -22.07
CA ASN A 409 -18.10 -23.48 -20.92
C ASN A 409 -19.57 -23.03 -20.71
N GLY A 410 -20.45 -23.36 -21.66
CA GLY A 410 -21.84 -22.89 -21.64
C GLY A 410 -22.67 -23.30 -20.41
N ASP A 411 -22.24 -24.32 -19.66
CA ASP A 411 -22.88 -24.74 -18.40
C ASP A 411 -22.53 -23.79 -17.22
N ASP A 412 -21.46 -23.00 -17.35
CA ASP A 412 -21.07 -21.94 -16.41
C ASP A 412 -21.64 -20.55 -16.80
N GLU A 413 -22.28 -20.41 -17.96
CA GLU A 413 -22.69 -19.11 -18.52
C GLU A 413 -24.05 -18.64 -17.97
N LEU A 414 -24.05 -17.53 -17.23
CA LEU A 414 -25.28 -16.88 -16.73
C LEU A 414 -26.22 -16.49 -17.88
N ALA A 415 -25.65 -16.09 -19.01
CA ALA A 415 -26.31 -15.99 -20.30
C ALA A 415 -25.25 -16.10 -21.41
N LYS A 416 -25.62 -16.70 -22.55
CA LYS A 416 -24.67 -17.08 -23.62
C LYS A 416 -23.71 -15.97 -24.03
N HIS A 417 -22.42 -16.28 -24.19
CA HIS A 417 -21.37 -15.35 -24.64
C HIS A 417 -21.66 -14.70 -26.00
N ILE A 418 -21.04 -13.55 -26.24
CA ILE A 418 -20.83 -12.98 -27.59
C ILE A 418 -19.35 -13.19 -27.94
N ASP A 419 -19.08 -13.91 -29.03
CA ASP A 419 -17.71 -14.20 -29.46
C ASP A 419 -16.99 -12.90 -29.87
N PRO A 420 -15.82 -12.57 -29.29
CA PRO A 420 -15.14 -11.30 -29.53
C PRO A 420 -14.29 -11.31 -30.82
N PHE A 421 -14.42 -12.35 -31.65
CA PHE A 421 -13.95 -12.39 -33.03
C PHE A 421 -15.09 -12.31 -34.05
N ASP A 422 -16.36 -12.32 -33.61
CA ASP A 422 -17.51 -12.14 -34.51
C ASP A 422 -17.47 -10.77 -35.22
N ALA A 423 -17.88 -10.77 -36.48
CA ALA A 423 -17.93 -9.57 -37.31
C ALA A 423 -18.85 -8.46 -36.77
N ARG A 424 -19.82 -8.80 -35.90
CA ARG A 424 -20.84 -7.90 -35.33
C ARG A 424 -20.46 -7.33 -33.96
N LEU A 425 -19.31 -7.69 -33.37
CA LEU A 425 -18.89 -7.13 -32.08
C LEU A 425 -18.84 -5.60 -32.08
N SER A 426 -18.39 -4.99 -33.18
CA SER A 426 -18.34 -3.54 -33.36
C SER A 426 -19.74 -2.91 -33.40
N ALA A 427 -20.71 -3.55 -34.07
CA ALA A 427 -22.12 -3.14 -34.08
C ALA A 427 -22.76 -3.27 -32.69
N ALA A 428 -22.46 -4.35 -31.96
CA ALA A 428 -22.91 -4.59 -30.60
C ALA A 428 -22.45 -3.48 -29.64
N TYR A 429 -21.18 -3.09 -29.73
CA TYR A 429 -20.67 -1.95 -28.96
C TYR A 429 -21.20 -0.60 -29.44
N ALA A 430 -21.41 -0.39 -30.75
CA ALA A 430 -22.02 0.84 -31.26
C ALA A 430 -23.41 1.09 -30.65
N ILE A 431 -24.23 0.04 -30.49
CA ILE A 431 -25.51 0.10 -29.75
C ILE A 431 -25.28 0.53 -28.29
N ALA A 432 -24.45 -0.20 -27.54
CA ALA A 432 -24.23 0.04 -26.12
C ALA A 432 -23.68 1.46 -25.82
N PHE A 433 -22.84 1.99 -26.71
CA PHE A 433 -22.33 3.36 -26.62
C PHE A 433 -23.36 4.43 -27.04
N ALA A 434 -24.27 4.15 -27.97
CA ALA A 434 -25.25 5.12 -28.47
C ALA A 434 -26.50 5.27 -27.59
N VAL A 435 -26.99 4.21 -26.94
CA VAL A 435 -28.15 4.28 -26.03
C VAL A 435 -27.89 5.14 -24.78
N ASP A 436 -28.91 5.44 -23.96
CA ASP A 436 -28.67 6.11 -22.65
C ASP A 436 -28.10 5.14 -21.61
N GLY A 437 -27.32 5.68 -20.67
CA GLY A 437 -26.60 4.89 -19.66
C GLY A 437 -25.09 5.12 -19.75
N ASN A 438 -24.34 4.43 -18.90
CA ASN A 438 -22.88 4.44 -18.88
C ASN A 438 -22.38 3.16 -19.59
N PRO A 439 -21.87 3.20 -20.83
CA PRO A 439 -21.44 1.99 -21.53
C PRO A 439 -20.34 1.26 -20.75
N HIS A 440 -20.52 -0.05 -20.58
CA HIS A 440 -19.56 -0.95 -19.96
C HIS A 440 -18.88 -1.80 -21.04
N ILE A 441 -17.55 -1.83 -20.98
CA ILE A 441 -16.68 -2.59 -21.87
C ILE A 441 -16.11 -3.77 -21.07
N TYR A 442 -16.10 -4.96 -21.66
CA TYR A 442 -15.44 -6.11 -21.07
C TYR A 442 -13.94 -6.13 -21.40
N PHE A 443 -13.12 -6.65 -20.49
CA PHE A 443 -11.66 -6.69 -20.66
C PHE A 443 -11.25 -7.42 -21.94
N GLU A 444 -11.81 -8.61 -22.17
CA GLU A 444 -11.42 -9.49 -23.29
C GLU A 444 -12.07 -9.09 -24.63
N ASP A 445 -13.05 -8.20 -24.59
CA ASP A 445 -13.60 -7.54 -25.78
C ASP A 445 -12.70 -6.37 -26.21
N LEU A 446 -12.25 -5.54 -25.26
CA LEU A 446 -11.35 -4.41 -25.56
C LEU A 446 -9.95 -4.87 -25.99
N PHE A 447 -9.37 -5.80 -25.22
CA PHE A 447 -8.03 -6.35 -25.44
C PHE A 447 -8.14 -7.75 -26.03
N ASN A 448 -7.44 -8.00 -27.14
CA ASN A 448 -7.32 -9.36 -27.69
C ASN A 448 -6.30 -10.15 -26.86
N ILE A 449 -6.78 -10.83 -25.83
CA ILE A 449 -5.99 -11.67 -24.92
C ILE A 449 -6.07 -13.17 -25.27
N GLY A 450 -7.20 -13.64 -25.83
CA GLY A 450 -7.43 -15.06 -26.18
C GLY A 450 -7.00 -15.49 -27.58
N GLY A 451 -6.25 -14.66 -28.30
CA GLY A 451 -5.74 -14.95 -29.64
C GLY A 451 -4.27 -14.58 -29.86
N THR A 452 -3.47 -14.50 -28.78
CA THR A 452 -2.07 -14.03 -28.81
C THR A 452 -1.06 -15.01 -28.22
N GLY A 453 -1.50 -16.08 -27.55
CA GLY A 453 -0.64 -16.94 -26.73
C GLY A 453 0.05 -16.21 -25.57
N LYS A 454 -0.51 -15.07 -25.12
CA LYS A 454 0.08 -14.22 -24.07
C LYS A 454 -0.82 -14.01 -22.85
N ARG A 455 -1.91 -14.76 -22.70
CA ARG A 455 -2.88 -14.59 -21.59
C ARG A 455 -2.22 -14.45 -20.23
N TYR A 456 -1.29 -15.36 -19.93
CA TYR A 456 -0.59 -15.40 -18.65
C TYR A 456 0.75 -14.66 -18.60
N THR A 457 1.23 -14.06 -19.71
CA THR A 457 2.60 -13.52 -19.79
C THR A 457 2.75 -12.13 -20.43
N HIS A 458 1.68 -11.52 -20.94
CA HIS A 458 1.71 -10.15 -21.45
C HIS A 458 2.08 -9.14 -20.35
N ALA A 459 2.67 -8.00 -20.77
CA ALA A 459 2.77 -6.81 -19.92
C ALA A 459 1.58 -5.87 -20.18
N PRO A 460 0.94 -5.28 -19.14
CA PRO A 460 -0.17 -4.34 -19.32
C PRO A 460 0.21 -3.12 -20.16
N THR A 461 1.48 -2.71 -20.12
CA THR A 461 2.02 -1.60 -20.93
C THR A 461 2.28 -1.96 -22.40
N SER A 462 2.33 -3.24 -22.77
CA SER A 462 2.67 -3.70 -24.12
C SER A 462 1.47 -3.65 -25.07
N THR A 463 1.56 -2.85 -26.12
CA THR A 463 0.58 -2.83 -27.22
C THR A 463 0.72 -4.04 -28.17
N THR A 464 1.79 -4.82 -28.06
CA THR A 464 2.04 -6.01 -28.88
C THR A 464 1.56 -7.30 -28.19
N ASP A 465 1.83 -7.46 -26.90
CA ASP A 465 1.39 -8.65 -26.14
C ASP A 465 -0.06 -8.53 -25.67
N LEU A 466 -0.55 -7.30 -25.47
CA LEU A 466 -1.94 -6.97 -25.13
C LEU A 466 -2.50 -5.93 -26.13
N PRO A 467 -2.75 -6.32 -27.39
CA PRO A 467 -3.29 -5.43 -28.43
C PRO A 467 -4.79 -5.16 -28.23
N THR A 468 -5.26 -4.02 -28.72
CA THR A 468 -6.65 -3.54 -28.60
C THR A 468 -7.43 -3.66 -29.90
N ARG A 469 -8.75 -3.87 -29.85
CA ARG A 469 -9.62 -3.86 -31.04
C ARG A 469 -9.91 -2.41 -31.49
N ASP A 470 -9.47 -2.03 -32.69
CA ASP A 470 -9.50 -0.62 -33.16
C ASP A 470 -10.92 -0.04 -33.26
N ASP A 471 -11.91 -0.84 -33.68
CA ASP A 471 -13.33 -0.42 -33.73
C ASP A 471 -13.84 0.02 -32.35
N LEU A 472 -13.49 -0.70 -31.28
CA LEU A 472 -13.85 -0.32 -29.92
C LEU A 472 -13.12 0.95 -29.49
N VAL A 473 -11.81 1.04 -29.72
CA VAL A 473 -11.02 2.26 -29.40
C VAL A 473 -11.57 3.49 -30.14
N ASN A 474 -12.01 3.33 -31.39
CA ASN A 474 -12.69 4.38 -32.15
C ASN A 474 -14.07 4.74 -31.59
N LEU A 475 -14.87 3.78 -31.11
CA LEU A 475 -16.15 4.04 -30.45
C LEU A 475 -15.97 4.78 -29.11
N LEU A 476 -14.95 4.43 -28.30
CA LEU A 476 -14.57 5.20 -27.11
C LEU A 476 -14.19 6.64 -27.49
N TRP A 477 -13.31 6.80 -28.48
CA TRP A 477 -12.92 8.13 -28.97
C TRP A 477 -14.14 8.95 -29.42
N CYS A 478 -15.01 8.36 -30.26
CA CYS A 478 -16.23 9.01 -30.73
C CYS A 478 -17.14 9.45 -29.57
N HIS A 479 -17.36 8.58 -28.60
CA HIS A 479 -18.18 8.87 -27.44
C HIS A 479 -17.68 10.09 -26.65
N GLN A 480 -16.37 10.13 -26.35
CA GLN A 480 -15.77 11.22 -25.58
C GLN A 480 -15.64 12.51 -26.37
N HIS A 481 -15.11 12.45 -27.60
CA HIS A 481 -14.75 13.63 -28.39
C HIS A 481 -15.96 14.28 -29.09
N LEU A 482 -17.04 13.53 -29.33
CA LEU A 482 -18.30 14.03 -29.89
C LEU A 482 -19.36 14.28 -28.80
N GLY A 483 -19.07 13.93 -27.54
CA GLY A 483 -19.93 14.17 -26.38
C GLY A 483 -21.29 13.49 -26.47
N PHE A 484 -21.33 12.20 -26.83
CA PHE A 484 -22.56 11.44 -27.12
C PHE A 484 -23.69 11.70 -26.12
N LYS A 485 -23.41 11.53 -24.82
CA LYS A 485 -24.45 11.61 -23.78
C LYS A 485 -24.97 13.04 -23.52
N ASP A 486 -24.33 14.08 -24.05
CA ASP A 486 -24.80 15.47 -23.92
C ASP A 486 -25.94 15.81 -24.89
N GLY A 487 -26.20 14.95 -25.89
CA GLY A 487 -27.37 15.05 -26.76
C GLY A 487 -28.44 14.06 -26.33
N ALA A 488 -29.72 14.45 -26.34
CA ALA A 488 -30.82 13.55 -25.99
C ALA A 488 -30.87 12.33 -26.92
N TYR A 489 -31.15 11.15 -26.38
CA TYR A 489 -31.29 9.90 -27.13
C TYR A 489 -32.57 9.87 -27.96
N LYS A 490 -32.44 9.56 -29.25
CA LYS A 490 -33.55 9.36 -30.20
C LYS A 490 -33.23 8.21 -31.15
N VAL A 491 -34.27 7.63 -31.75
CA VAL A 491 -34.16 6.66 -32.85
C VAL A 491 -34.90 7.23 -34.06
N PRO A 492 -34.26 8.08 -34.89
CA PRO A 492 -34.89 8.67 -36.07
C PRO A 492 -35.21 7.65 -37.18
N TYR A 493 -34.61 6.46 -37.16
CA TYR A 493 -34.92 5.38 -38.10
C TYR A 493 -34.54 4.01 -37.54
N ALA A 494 -35.37 3.01 -37.81
CA ALA A 494 -35.00 1.61 -37.73
C ALA A 494 -35.76 0.77 -38.77
N SER A 495 -35.15 -0.34 -39.18
CA SER A 495 -35.71 -1.40 -40.01
C SER A 495 -35.07 -2.74 -39.61
N ALA A 496 -35.25 -3.79 -40.42
CA ALA A 496 -34.64 -5.10 -40.15
C ALA A 496 -33.12 -5.01 -40.04
N ASP A 497 -32.43 -4.63 -41.12
CA ASP A 497 -30.96 -4.63 -41.20
C ASP A 497 -30.30 -3.29 -40.84
N HIS A 498 -31.06 -2.21 -40.56
CA HIS A 498 -30.47 -0.88 -40.29
C HIS A 498 -31.16 -0.12 -39.16
N LEU A 499 -30.38 0.24 -38.14
CA LEU A 499 -30.79 1.08 -37.01
C LEU A 499 -29.95 2.36 -37.00
N VAL A 500 -30.59 3.52 -36.85
CA VAL A 500 -29.89 4.80 -36.66
C VAL A 500 -30.34 5.42 -35.35
N ILE A 501 -29.38 5.60 -34.43
CA ILE A 501 -29.56 6.29 -33.15
C ILE A 501 -29.00 7.70 -33.27
N GLU A 502 -29.79 8.70 -32.89
CA GLU A 502 -29.33 10.08 -32.78
C GLU A 502 -29.06 10.43 -31.31
N ARG A 503 -27.85 10.95 -31.07
CA ARG A 503 -27.56 11.82 -29.93
C ARG A 503 -27.81 13.25 -30.40
N SER A 504 -28.96 13.81 -30.04
CA SER A 504 -29.51 15.08 -30.55
C SER A 504 -28.44 16.18 -30.63
N THR A 505 -28.15 16.68 -31.84
CA THR A 505 -27.12 17.70 -32.15
C THR A 505 -25.64 17.33 -31.86
N LYS A 506 -25.36 16.06 -31.54
CA LYS A 506 -24.01 15.54 -31.23
C LYS A 506 -23.52 14.53 -32.26
N ALA A 507 -24.26 13.44 -32.49
CA ALA A 507 -23.88 12.39 -33.43
C ALA A 507 -25.11 11.57 -33.90
N LEU A 508 -25.02 11.03 -35.11
CA LEU A 508 -25.89 9.98 -35.66
C LEU A 508 -25.05 8.70 -35.78
N ILE A 509 -25.38 7.69 -34.96
CA ILE A 509 -24.72 6.39 -34.96
C ILE A 509 -25.58 5.45 -35.80
N GLY A 510 -25.05 5.00 -36.94
CA GLY A 510 -25.67 3.97 -37.76
C GLY A 510 -25.15 2.58 -37.36
N ILE A 511 -26.05 1.59 -37.30
CA ILE A 511 -25.77 0.19 -36.95
C ILE A 511 -26.41 -0.73 -38.00
N ASN A 512 -25.64 -1.71 -38.47
CA ASN A 512 -25.99 -2.68 -39.50
C ASN A 512 -25.45 -4.06 -39.11
N ASP A 513 -26.27 -5.10 -39.12
CA ASP A 513 -25.89 -6.49 -38.84
C ASP A 513 -25.82 -7.38 -40.10
N SER A 514 -26.15 -6.83 -41.28
CA SER A 514 -26.05 -7.48 -42.57
C SER A 514 -24.57 -7.75 -42.91
N PHE A 515 -24.22 -8.99 -43.28
CA PHE A 515 -22.82 -9.39 -43.40
C PHE A 515 -22.10 -8.70 -44.57
N ASP A 516 -22.77 -8.58 -45.73
CA ASP A 516 -22.20 -8.03 -46.97
C ASP A 516 -22.89 -6.76 -47.51
N ASN A 517 -24.12 -6.47 -47.09
CA ASN A 517 -24.89 -5.35 -47.63
C ASN A 517 -24.59 -4.03 -46.91
N TRP A 518 -24.33 -2.98 -47.69
CA TRP A 518 -24.32 -1.60 -47.19
C TRP A 518 -25.75 -1.12 -46.92
N GLN A 519 -25.95 -0.42 -45.80
CA GLN A 519 -27.21 0.23 -45.50
C GLN A 519 -27.11 1.73 -45.72
N ASN A 520 -28.10 2.29 -46.41
CA ASN A 520 -28.16 3.69 -46.82
C ASN A 520 -29.57 4.20 -46.55
N THR A 521 -29.71 5.24 -45.73
CA THR A 521 -31.04 5.75 -45.35
C THR A 521 -31.02 7.25 -45.13
N THR A 522 -32.05 7.92 -45.64
CA THR A 522 -32.35 9.33 -45.33
C THR A 522 -33.17 9.38 -44.04
N VAL A 523 -32.59 9.92 -42.97
CA VAL A 523 -33.18 10.01 -41.63
C VAL A 523 -33.51 11.45 -41.27
N ARG A 524 -34.56 11.65 -40.46
CA ARG A 524 -34.85 12.95 -39.83
C ARG A 524 -33.78 13.23 -38.74
N THR A 525 -33.45 14.48 -38.49
CA THR A 525 -32.44 14.84 -37.48
C THR A 525 -32.75 16.19 -36.81
N ASP A 526 -32.20 16.40 -35.62
CA ASP A 526 -32.17 17.70 -34.93
C ASP A 526 -31.03 18.62 -35.41
N PHE A 527 -30.06 18.12 -36.18
CA PHE A 527 -29.03 18.96 -36.76
C PHE A 527 -29.65 20.04 -37.65
N ALA A 528 -29.11 21.27 -37.59
CA ALA A 528 -29.60 22.37 -38.40
C ALA A 528 -29.39 22.13 -39.91
N VAL A 529 -30.34 22.57 -40.74
CA VAL A 529 -30.20 22.56 -42.20
C VAL A 529 -28.97 23.38 -42.61
N GLY A 530 -28.10 22.79 -43.42
CA GLY A 530 -26.79 23.35 -43.79
C GLY A 530 -25.61 22.84 -42.96
N THR A 531 -25.85 22.13 -41.84
CA THR A 531 -24.77 21.47 -41.09
C THR A 531 -24.10 20.40 -41.97
N ARG A 532 -22.77 20.40 -42.01
CA ARG A 532 -21.95 19.38 -42.67
C ARG A 532 -21.55 18.33 -41.63
N LEU A 533 -21.90 17.07 -41.88
CA LEU A 533 -21.54 15.91 -41.06
C LEU A 533 -20.47 15.06 -41.75
N VAL A 534 -19.56 14.51 -40.96
CA VAL A 534 -18.47 13.62 -41.36
C VAL A 534 -18.55 12.33 -40.54
N ASP A 535 -18.21 11.19 -41.14
CA ASP A 535 -18.16 9.89 -40.46
C ASP A 535 -16.84 9.71 -39.68
N TYR A 536 -16.89 9.88 -38.36
CA TYR A 536 -15.75 9.71 -37.45
C TYR A 536 -15.40 8.25 -37.14
N SER A 537 -16.19 7.27 -37.62
CA SER A 537 -15.68 5.89 -37.72
C SER A 537 -14.63 5.76 -38.83
N GLY A 538 -14.73 6.60 -39.87
CA GLY A 538 -13.92 6.53 -41.08
C GLY A 538 -14.35 5.42 -42.05
N ALA A 539 -15.44 4.69 -41.79
CA ALA A 539 -15.96 3.65 -42.68
C ALA A 539 -16.29 4.17 -44.09
N ASN A 540 -16.82 5.40 -44.16
CA ASN A 540 -17.16 6.11 -45.39
C ASN A 540 -16.01 7.00 -45.94
N GLY A 541 -14.79 6.85 -45.41
CA GLY A 541 -13.59 7.52 -45.93
C GLY A 541 -13.58 9.04 -45.70
N SER A 542 -13.90 9.81 -46.75
CA SER A 542 -13.90 11.29 -46.75
C SER A 542 -15.24 11.88 -47.23
N ASP A 543 -16.30 11.08 -47.19
CA ASP A 543 -17.67 11.49 -47.53
C ASP A 543 -18.22 12.51 -46.52
N VAL A 544 -18.94 13.52 -47.01
CA VAL A 544 -19.48 14.63 -46.20
C VAL A 544 -20.97 14.81 -46.53
N LYS A 545 -21.82 14.64 -45.52
CA LYS A 545 -23.27 14.72 -45.67
C LYS A 545 -23.77 16.08 -45.19
N THR A 546 -24.39 16.85 -46.07
CA THR A 546 -25.01 18.14 -45.69
C THR A 546 -26.47 17.90 -45.32
N VAL A 547 -26.88 18.36 -44.14
CA VAL A 547 -28.26 18.30 -43.67
C VAL A 547 -29.13 19.22 -44.55
N PHE A 548 -30.22 18.69 -45.09
CA PHE A 548 -31.12 19.40 -46.01
C PHE A 548 -32.54 19.51 -45.43
N ARG A 549 -33.39 20.34 -46.04
CA ARG A 549 -34.80 20.47 -45.65
C ARG A 549 -35.67 19.51 -46.47
N GLY A 550 -36.49 18.71 -45.80
CA GLY A 550 -37.50 17.84 -46.41
C GLY A 550 -38.75 18.60 -46.86
N ASN A 551 -39.58 17.94 -47.67
CA ASN A 551 -40.82 18.51 -48.22
C ASN A 551 -41.89 18.81 -47.15
N ASP A 552 -41.77 18.19 -45.97
CA ASP A 552 -42.58 18.44 -44.77
C ASP A 552 -42.04 19.61 -43.92
N GLY A 553 -40.93 20.22 -44.33
CA GLY A 553 -40.24 21.30 -43.63
C GLY A 553 -39.21 20.86 -42.59
N ASN A 554 -39.07 19.58 -42.27
CA ASN A 554 -38.10 19.09 -41.28
C ASN A 554 -36.66 19.03 -41.81
N ALA A 555 -35.69 18.84 -40.92
CA ALA A 555 -34.29 18.60 -41.27
C ALA A 555 -34.02 17.10 -41.47
N TYR A 556 -33.27 16.76 -42.53
CA TYR A 556 -32.94 15.41 -42.94
C TYR A 556 -31.48 15.28 -43.34
N VAL A 557 -30.91 14.10 -43.15
CA VAL A 557 -29.57 13.76 -43.64
C VAL A 557 -29.51 12.29 -44.07
N ASN A 558 -28.60 12.00 -45.00
CA ASN A 558 -28.35 10.65 -45.48
C ASN A 558 -27.27 9.98 -44.62
N VAL A 559 -27.55 8.80 -44.06
CA VAL A 559 -26.65 8.01 -43.22
C VAL A 559 -26.31 6.72 -43.97
N ASN A 560 -25.01 6.51 -44.20
CA ASN A 560 -24.44 5.30 -44.79
C ASN A 560 -23.72 4.50 -43.70
N THR A 561 -24.05 3.21 -43.60
CA THR A 561 -23.48 2.28 -42.60
C THR A 561 -22.90 1.05 -43.30
N PRO A 562 -21.63 0.68 -43.01
CA PRO A 562 -20.95 -0.42 -43.67
C PRO A 562 -21.53 -1.79 -43.29
N PRO A 563 -21.32 -2.83 -44.12
CA PRO A 563 -21.54 -4.23 -43.75
C PRO A 563 -20.57 -4.72 -42.66
N CYS A 564 -20.83 -5.90 -42.10
CA CYS A 564 -19.97 -6.49 -41.06
C CYS A 564 -18.68 -7.14 -41.61
N ASN A 565 -18.60 -7.50 -42.89
CA ASN A 565 -17.44 -8.20 -43.48
C ASN A 565 -16.08 -7.47 -43.40
N GLY A 566 -16.05 -6.19 -43.00
CA GLY A 566 -14.82 -5.41 -42.87
C GLY A 566 -14.23 -4.88 -44.19
N ALA A 567 -15.00 -4.90 -45.29
CA ALA A 567 -14.59 -4.33 -46.58
C ALA A 567 -14.63 -2.79 -46.62
N ALA A 568 -15.13 -2.13 -45.57
CA ALA A 568 -15.17 -0.68 -45.45
C ALA A 568 -13.78 -0.05 -45.21
N ALA A 569 -13.67 1.26 -45.40
CA ALA A 569 -12.43 1.96 -45.08
C ALA A 569 -12.07 1.79 -43.59
N LYS A 570 -10.77 1.71 -43.31
CA LYS A 570 -10.19 1.31 -42.00
C LYS A 570 -10.56 -0.11 -41.50
N GLY A 571 -11.31 -0.90 -42.26
CA GLY A 571 -11.72 -2.25 -41.87
C GLY A 571 -12.97 -2.31 -40.97
N ARG A 572 -13.70 -1.19 -40.85
CA ARG A 572 -14.88 -1.03 -39.98
C ARG A 572 -15.97 -2.04 -40.30
N ARG A 573 -16.69 -2.49 -39.25
CA ARG A 573 -17.70 -3.54 -39.35
C ARG A 573 -19.04 -3.10 -38.77
N GLY A 574 -20.08 -2.99 -39.60
CA GLY A 574 -21.46 -2.83 -39.13
C GLY A 574 -21.80 -1.51 -38.39
N TYR A 575 -20.93 -0.48 -38.38
CA TYR A 575 -21.25 0.81 -37.75
C TYR A 575 -20.68 2.03 -38.47
N SER A 576 -21.34 3.18 -38.30
CA SER A 576 -20.87 4.50 -38.72
C SER A 576 -21.18 5.56 -37.65
N VAL A 577 -20.42 6.67 -37.60
CA VAL A 577 -20.62 7.75 -36.59
C VAL A 577 -20.55 9.12 -37.24
N TRP A 578 -21.70 9.64 -37.67
CA TRP A 578 -21.83 10.91 -38.36
C TRP A 578 -22.02 12.06 -37.37
N ALA A 579 -21.07 13.00 -37.32
CA ALA A 579 -21.11 14.17 -36.44
C ALA A 579 -20.60 15.43 -37.18
N PRO A 580 -20.78 16.65 -36.66
CA PRO A 580 -20.38 17.87 -37.35
C PRO A 580 -18.91 17.87 -37.79
N GLU A 581 -18.61 18.51 -38.90
CA GLU A 581 -17.24 18.73 -39.37
C GLU A 581 -16.42 19.50 -38.32
N GLY A 582 -15.15 19.13 -38.15
CA GLY A 582 -14.19 19.85 -37.30
C GLY A 582 -14.08 19.42 -35.82
N GLN A 583 -14.75 18.35 -35.37
CA GLN A 583 -14.62 17.85 -33.99
C GLN A 583 -13.30 17.09 -33.71
N GLY A 584 -12.55 16.72 -34.75
CA GLY A 584 -11.34 15.88 -34.66
C GLY A 584 -10.13 16.47 -33.91
N SER A 585 -10.24 17.69 -33.38
CA SER A 585 -9.18 18.39 -32.64
C SER A 585 -9.53 18.66 -31.16
N SER A 586 -10.66 18.13 -30.66
CA SER A 586 -11.02 18.27 -29.24
C SER A 586 -10.07 17.46 -28.33
N THR A 587 -9.76 17.99 -27.15
CA THR A 587 -8.95 17.30 -26.13
C THR A 587 -9.85 16.69 -25.08
N TYR A 588 -9.98 15.35 -25.06
CA TYR A 588 -10.63 14.66 -23.94
C TYR A 588 -9.89 14.99 -22.63
N THR A 589 -10.64 15.51 -21.67
CA THR A 589 -10.15 15.86 -20.34
C THR A 589 -11.04 15.11 -19.34
N PRO A 590 -10.52 14.11 -18.60
CA PRO A 590 -11.30 13.37 -17.62
C PRO A 590 -11.91 14.30 -16.58
N ALA A 591 -13.16 14.04 -16.17
CA ALA A 591 -13.87 14.86 -15.20
C ALA A 591 -13.34 14.69 -13.76
N ARG A 592 -12.53 13.65 -13.49
CA ARG A 592 -11.95 13.36 -12.18
C ARG A 592 -10.65 14.13 -11.97
N VAL A 593 -10.48 14.70 -10.77
CA VAL A 593 -9.21 15.30 -10.34
C VAL A 593 -8.10 14.26 -10.13
N ALA A 594 -6.84 14.70 -10.22
CA ALA A 594 -5.66 13.85 -10.06
C ALA A 594 -5.37 13.39 -8.62
N THR A 595 -5.94 14.06 -7.61
CA THR A 595 -5.70 13.77 -6.19
C THR A 595 -6.54 12.60 -5.69
N THR A 596 -5.98 11.88 -4.72
CA THR A 596 -6.69 10.88 -3.90
C THR A 596 -6.81 11.35 -2.45
N SER A 597 -7.81 10.82 -1.74
CA SER A 597 -7.96 10.95 -0.28
C SER A 597 -8.26 9.57 0.30
N GLN A 598 -7.58 9.19 1.38
CA GLN A 598 -7.71 7.89 2.06
C GLN A 598 -7.67 8.10 3.58
N GLU A 599 -8.46 7.34 4.34
CA GLU A 599 -8.61 7.47 5.80
C GLU A 599 -8.55 6.10 6.51
N TRP A 600 -7.58 5.96 7.41
CA TRP A 600 -7.38 4.79 8.25
C TRP A 600 -8.04 5.00 9.62
N GLU A 601 -8.74 3.97 10.11
CA GLU A 601 -9.27 3.93 11.47
C GLU A 601 -8.35 3.10 12.37
N MET A 602 -7.88 3.71 13.46
CA MET A 602 -6.96 3.11 14.43
C MET A 602 -7.76 2.48 15.57
N ALA A 603 -8.17 1.23 15.39
CA ALA A 603 -8.98 0.45 16.35
C ALA A 603 -8.51 -1.01 16.46
N ASP A 604 -8.65 -1.62 17.63
CA ASP A 604 -8.13 -2.97 17.94
C ASP A 604 -8.94 -4.12 17.34
N ASP A 605 -10.16 -3.85 16.87
CA ASP A 605 -11.00 -4.77 16.11
C ASP A 605 -10.78 -4.67 14.58
N LEU A 606 -9.88 -3.79 14.14
CA LEU A 606 -9.34 -3.66 12.78
C LEU A 606 -7.84 -4.00 12.75
N GLY A 607 -7.25 -4.00 11.55
CA GLY A 607 -5.82 -4.28 11.33
C GLY A 607 -5.44 -5.72 11.69
N ASP A 608 -4.14 -5.98 11.82
CA ASP A 608 -3.58 -7.22 12.40
C ASP A 608 -2.11 -6.97 12.81
N ARG A 609 -1.68 -7.57 13.92
CA ARG A 609 -0.28 -7.52 14.41
C ARG A 609 0.48 -8.83 14.26
N ASN A 610 -0.13 -9.88 13.68
CA ASN A 610 0.57 -11.11 13.33
C ASN A 610 1.76 -10.81 12.40
N CYS A 611 2.88 -11.52 12.56
CA CYS A 611 4.14 -11.25 11.86
C CYS A 611 4.08 -11.41 10.33
N GLN A 612 3.09 -12.11 9.80
CA GLN A 612 2.87 -12.27 8.37
C GLN A 612 1.95 -11.18 7.77
N SER A 613 1.35 -10.34 8.63
CA SER A 613 0.44 -9.23 8.28
C SER A 613 1.19 -7.93 7.96
N LEU A 614 0.48 -6.90 7.49
CA LEU A 614 1.10 -5.59 7.24
C LEU A 614 1.44 -4.79 8.52
N GLY A 615 1.01 -5.24 9.70
CA GLY A 615 1.26 -4.57 10.99
C GLY A 615 0.53 -3.22 11.15
N GLN A 616 -0.49 -2.97 10.32
CA GLN A 616 -1.22 -1.69 10.26
C GLN A 616 -2.44 -1.69 11.20
N GLY A 617 -2.81 -0.51 11.70
CA GLY A 617 -4.01 -0.31 12.52
C GLY A 617 -3.75 -0.51 14.02
N GLY A 618 -4.76 -1.03 14.74
CA GLY A 618 -4.80 -1.05 16.21
C GLY A 618 -5.11 0.33 16.79
N ARG A 619 -5.71 0.40 17.99
CA ARG A 619 -5.83 1.68 18.70
C ARG A 619 -4.48 2.06 19.29
N LEU A 620 -4.31 3.34 19.62
CA LEU A 620 -3.11 3.82 20.31
C LEU A 620 -3.06 3.19 21.72
N PRO A 621 -1.93 2.58 22.14
CA PRO A 621 -1.88 1.81 23.38
C PRO A 621 -2.03 2.66 24.64
N ASP A 622 -2.48 2.02 25.72
CA ASP A 622 -2.63 2.65 27.03
C ASP A 622 -1.28 2.98 27.66
N TYR A 623 -1.15 4.17 28.25
CA TYR A 623 0.03 4.62 29.00
C TYR A 623 1.36 4.48 28.23
N SER A 624 1.30 4.75 26.92
CA SER A 624 2.39 4.44 26.00
C SER A 624 2.53 5.48 24.88
N THR A 625 3.78 5.76 24.51
CA THR A 625 4.17 6.53 23.32
C THR A 625 4.57 5.65 22.13
N ASN A 626 4.32 4.33 22.20
CA ASN A 626 4.53 3.40 21.10
C ASN A 626 3.86 3.90 19.81
N ARG A 627 4.58 3.74 18.69
CA ARG A 627 4.13 4.18 17.36
C ARG A 627 3.31 3.04 16.73
N ARG A 628 2.02 3.25 16.48
CA ARG A 628 1.23 2.38 15.61
C ARG A 628 1.46 2.78 14.15
N LEU A 629 1.70 1.80 13.28
CA LEU A 629 1.74 2.03 11.84
C LEU A 629 0.30 2.22 11.34
N VAL A 630 0.03 3.37 10.71
CA VAL A 630 -1.29 3.71 10.19
C VAL A 630 -1.49 3.03 8.83
N GLY A 631 -0.55 3.28 7.91
CA GLY A 631 -0.60 2.83 6.52
C GLY A 631 0.52 3.47 5.70
N LYS A 632 0.58 3.16 4.40
CA LYS A 632 1.62 3.67 3.50
C LYS A 632 0.99 4.34 2.26
N LEU A 633 1.64 5.39 1.78
CA LEU A 633 1.22 6.22 0.64
C LEU A 633 2.25 6.11 -0.48
N TYR A 634 1.84 6.08 -1.75
CA TYR A 634 2.76 6.15 -2.90
C TYR A 634 2.65 7.52 -3.57
N ALA A 635 3.52 8.45 -3.19
CA ALA A 635 3.42 9.86 -3.55
C ALA A 635 4.38 10.25 -4.69
N GLN A 636 3.97 11.21 -5.52
CA GLN A 636 4.78 11.80 -6.58
C GLN A 636 5.73 12.88 -6.07
N ALA A 637 6.97 12.91 -6.58
CA ALA A 637 7.92 13.99 -6.35
C ALA A 637 7.30 15.39 -6.61
N GLY A 638 7.55 16.33 -5.71
CA GLY A 638 7.09 17.72 -5.85
C GLY A 638 5.58 17.94 -5.64
N GLN A 639 4.78 16.91 -5.39
CA GLN A 639 3.36 17.03 -5.08
C GLN A 639 3.11 17.00 -3.57
N PRO A 640 2.28 17.88 -3.00
CA PRO A 640 2.05 17.90 -1.56
C PRO A 640 1.28 16.67 -1.08
N VAL A 641 1.75 16.10 0.04
CA VAL A 641 1.04 15.14 0.88
C VAL A 641 0.55 15.89 2.10
N THR A 642 -0.76 16.09 2.22
CA THR A 642 -1.38 16.64 3.43
C THR A 642 -2.00 15.50 4.23
N TYR A 643 -1.73 15.45 5.53
CA TYR A 643 -2.27 14.46 6.45
C TYR A 643 -2.90 15.13 7.67
N GLU A 644 -3.94 14.50 8.20
CA GLU A 644 -4.74 14.97 9.32
C GLU A 644 -5.05 13.77 10.23
N LEU A 645 -4.73 13.88 11.52
CA LEU A 645 -5.20 12.96 12.55
C LEU A 645 -6.26 13.65 13.40
N TYR A 646 -7.33 12.94 13.74
CA TYR A 646 -8.32 13.36 14.74
C TYR A 646 -8.79 12.17 15.61
N PRO A 647 -9.11 12.37 16.90
CA PRO A 647 -9.60 11.33 17.79
C PRO A 647 -11.09 11.01 17.53
N GLU A 648 -11.55 9.85 18.02
CA GLU A 648 -12.95 9.42 17.95
C GLU A 648 -13.90 10.39 18.69
N ALA A 649 -13.43 10.98 19.81
CA ALA A 649 -14.15 12.01 20.55
C ALA A 649 -13.60 13.41 20.25
N GLY A 650 -14.39 14.26 19.58
CA GLY A 650 -13.97 15.59 19.10
C GLY A 650 -13.60 16.64 20.18
N SER A 651 -13.72 16.30 21.47
CA SER A 651 -13.28 17.12 22.61
C SER A 651 -12.28 16.38 23.49
N ASN A 652 -11.26 15.79 22.87
CA ASN A 652 -10.22 15.05 23.58
C ASN A 652 -9.30 15.98 24.38
N VAL A 653 -8.91 15.56 25.59
CA VAL A 653 -7.94 16.25 26.46
C VAL A 653 -6.50 15.76 26.27
N ASN A 654 -6.32 14.55 25.73
CA ASN A 654 -5.03 13.89 25.59
C ASN A 654 -4.48 14.14 24.17
N SER A 655 -3.39 14.90 24.06
CA SER A 655 -2.80 15.25 22.76
C SER A 655 -2.22 14.01 22.04
N LEU A 656 -2.41 13.98 20.72
CA LEU A 656 -1.97 12.93 19.81
C LEU A 656 -0.96 13.48 18.80
N THR A 657 -0.09 12.61 18.28
CA THR A 657 0.87 12.92 17.21
C THR A 657 0.64 12.02 16.01
N VAL A 658 0.68 12.62 14.82
CA VAL A 658 0.84 11.94 13.54
C VAL A 658 2.17 12.37 12.91
N SER A 659 2.86 11.44 12.27
CA SER A 659 4.15 11.69 11.63
C SER A 659 4.30 10.88 10.35
N LEU A 660 4.97 11.49 9.38
CA LEU A 660 5.28 10.91 8.08
C LEU A 660 6.76 10.53 8.02
N TYR A 661 7.05 9.34 7.54
CA TYR A 661 8.38 8.71 7.54
C TYR A 661 8.76 8.17 6.14
N ASP A 662 10.06 7.99 5.90
CA ASP A 662 10.53 7.13 4.81
C ASP A 662 10.57 5.64 5.22
N LEU A 663 10.95 4.76 4.28
CA LEU A 663 11.06 3.32 4.49
C LEU A 663 12.35 2.87 5.22
N ARG A 664 13.22 3.79 5.62
CA ARG A 664 14.34 3.54 6.54
C ARG A 664 14.03 3.96 7.98
N GLY A 665 12.90 4.65 8.20
CA GLY A 665 12.45 5.12 9.51
C GLY A 665 12.83 6.56 9.83
N ASN A 666 13.37 7.33 8.88
CA ASN A 666 13.64 8.75 9.08
C ASN A 666 12.32 9.53 9.12
N ARG A 667 12.14 10.39 10.13
CA ARG A 667 10.94 11.24 10.27
C ARG A 667 11.05 12.45 9.34
N LEU A 668 10.13 12.55 8.37
CA LEU A 668 10.11 13.58 7.33
C LEU A 668 9.26 14.79 7.72
N SER A 669 8.14 14.57 8.42
CA SER A 669 7.27 15.62 8.95
C SER A 669 6.46 15.12 10.15
N THR A 670 5.94 16.03 10.98
CA THR A 670 5.17 15.72 12.19
C THR A 670 4.13 16.79 12.49
N ALA A 671 3.01 16.39 13.09
CA ALA A 671 2.00 17.29 13.64
C ALA A 671 1.42 16.68 14.93
N SER A 672 1.08 17.53 15.90
CA SER A 672 0.48 17.13 17.17
C SER A 672 -0.68 18.04 17.56
N GLY A 673 -1.67 17.51 18.27
CA GLY A 673 -2.85 18.27 18.71
C GLY A 673 -3.85 17.45 19.50
N THR A 674 -4.74 18.15 20.22
CA THR A 674 -5.83 17.55 21.00
C THR A 674 -7.12 17.36 20.20
N ALA A 675 -7.47 18.31 19.31
CA ALA A 675 -8.67 18.22 18.47
C ALA A 675 -8.36 17.63 17.09
N SER A 676 -7.50 18.28 16.29
CA SER A 676 -6.93 17.73 15.06
C SER A 676 -5.44 18.06 14.98
N ALA A 677 -4.65 17.17 14.42
CA ALA A 677 -3.22 17.34 14.13
C ALA A 677 -3.00 17.27 12.61
N ILE A 678 -2.80 18.42 11.97
CA ILE A 678 -2.67 18.56 10.52
C ILE A 678 -1.21 18.89 10.16
N GLY A 679 -0.67 18.22 9.15
CA GLY A 679 0.64 18.51 8.59
C GLY A 679 0.66 18.35 7.07
N THR A 680 1.68 18.94 6.45
CA THR A 680 1.95 18.79 5.01
C THR A 680 3.43 18.50 4.81
N TYR A 681 3.74 17.72 3.77
CA TYR A 681 5.09 17.41 3.33
C TYR A 681 5.12 17.30 1.80
N THR A 682 6.19 17.79 1.17
CA THR A 682 6.41 17.64 -0.27
C THR A 682 7.64 16.75 -0.48
N PRO A 683 7.49 15.52 -0.99
CA PRO A 683 8.61 14.61 -1.16
C PRO A 683 9.50 15.05 -2.32
N ALA A 684 10.82 14.99 -2.11
CA ALA A 684 11.80 15.28 -3.16
C ALA A 684 11.86 14.20 -4.25
N ASN A 685 11.49 12.97 -3.91
CA ASN A 685 11.51 11.80 -4.79
C ASN A 685 10.12 11.13 -4.84
N THR A 686 9.75 10.56 -5.97
CA THR A 686 8.55 9.72 -6.09
C THR A 686 8.80 8.41 -5.35
N GLY A 687 7.88 7.99 -4.49
CA GLY A 687 8.08 6.77 -3.71
C GLY A 687 7.07 6.56 -2.59
N TRP A 688 7.34 5.53 -1.79
CA TRP A 688 6.53 5.14 -0.66
C TRP A 688 6.89 5.93 0.61
N LEU A 689 5.87 6.38 1.33
CA LEU A 689 5.97 7.08 2.62
C LEU A 689 5.08 6.37 3.65
N ALA A 690 5.52 6.29 4.91
CA ALA A 690 4.78 5.62 5.98
C ALA A 690 4.18 6.64 6.97
N LEU A 691 2.88 6.49 7.27
CA LEU A 691 2.19 7.25 8.31
C LEU A 691 2.22 6.48 9.63
N LYS A 692 2.54 7.15 10.74
CA LYS A 692 2.54 6.57 12.09
C LYS A 692 1.85 7.50 13.08
N ALA A 693 1.14 6.92 14.04
CA ALA A 693 0.39 7.63 15.07
C ALA A 693 0.78 7.17 16.48
N GLN A 694 0.74 8.08 17.45
CA GLN A 694 1.07 7.81 18.86
C GLN A 694 0.41 8.84 19.80
N ASN A 695 0.33 8.53 21.10
CA ASN A 695 0.09 9.55 22.12
C ASN A 695 1.33 10.48 22.24
N THR A 696 1.15 11.73 22.69
CA THR A 696 2.29 12.60 23.04
C THR A 696 2.91 12.28 24.40
N SER A 697 2.22 11.54 25.27
CA SER A 697 2.67 11.20 26.62
C SER A 697 2.33 9.75 26.98
N ALA A 698 3.25 9.09 27.69
CA ALA A 698 3.03 7.78 28.30
C ALA A 698 2.12 7.84 29.56
N THR A 699 1.62 9.02 29.93
CA THR A 699 0.63 9.19 31.01
C THR A 699 -0.82 9.16 30.51
N TYR A 700 -1.05 9.08 29.19
CA TYR A 700 -2.39 9.12 28.61
C TYR A 700 -2.97 7.72 28.42
N ALA A 701 -4.25 7.56 28.72
CA ALA A 701 -5.03 6.40 28.28
C ALA A 701 -5.05 6.36 26.75
N GLY A 702 -5.05 5.14 26.20
CA GLY A 702 -4.99 4.82 24.79
C GLY A 702 -6.33 5.01 24.10
N GLN A 703 -6.29 5.30 22.81
CA GLN A 703 -7.36 6.06 22.14
C GLN A 703 -7.59 5.56 20.72
N ARG A 704 -8.87 5.51 20.32
CA ARG A 704 -9.25 5.40 18.92
C ARG A 704 -9.09 6.76 18.24
N CYS A 705 -8.52 6.73 17.04
CA CYS A 705 -8.36 7.91 16.20
C CYS A 705 -8.45 7.52 14.72
N PHE A 706 -8.62 8.53 13.89
CA PHE A 706 -8.63 8.41 12.44
C PHE A 706 -7.47 9.22 11.89
N VAL A 707 -6.87 8.74 10.81
CA VAL A 707 -5.83 9.48 10.08
C VAL A 707 -6.23 9.51 8.62
N LYS A 708 -6.41 10.71 8.07
CA LYS A 708 -6.73 10.95 6.66
C LYS A 708 -5.52 11.55 5.95
N ALA A 709 -5.24 11.11 4.73
CA ALA A 709 -4.21 11.69 3.87
C ALA A 709 -4.76 12.01 2.48
N THR A 710 -4.39 13.17 1.96
CA THR A 710 -4.69 13.64 0.60
C THR A 710 -3.38 13.87 -0.14
N TYR A 711 -3.21 13.23 -1.30
CA TYR A 711 -1.98 13.24 -2.08
C TYR A 711 -2.21 12.95 -3.57
N THR A 712 -1.14 13.10 -4.36
CA THR A 712 -1.10 12.70 -5.79
C THR A 712 -0.04 11.61 -5.97
N ALA A 713 -0.42 10.48 -6.57
CA ALA A 713 0.51 9.45 -7.02
C ALA A 713 1.02 9.78 -8.45
N PRO A 714 2.17 9.23 -8.89
CA PRO A 714 2.60 9.41 -10.27
C PRO A 714 1.61 8.73 -11.24
N ALA A 715 1.28 9.40 -12.34
CA ALA A 715 0.36 8.87 -13.35
C ALA A 715 0.88 7.61 -14.08
N ALA A 716 2.17 7.30 -13.98
CA ALA A 716 2.76 6.04 -14.45
C ALA A 716 3.73 5.48 -13.40
N VAL A 717 3.80 4.15 -13.30
CA VAL A 717 4.60 3.43 -12.31
C VAL A 717 5.14 2.14 -12.94
N ASP A 718 6.31 1.67 -12.51
CA ASP A 718 6.82 0.31 -12.75
C ASP A 718 6.80 -0.43 -11.42
N THR A 719 5.72 -1.16 -11.17
CA THR A 719 5.40 -1.77 -9.87
C THR A 719 6.36 -2.89 -9.47
N ARG A 720 7.09 -3.44 -10.43
CA ARG A 720 8.14 -4.45 -10.24
C ARG A 720 9.39 -3.84 -9.59
N ASN A 721 9.70 -2.58 -9.92
CA ASN A 721 10.77 -1.80 -9.29
C ASN A 721 10.27 -0.97 -8.08
N ALA A 722 8.96 -0.72 -7.99
CA ALA A 722 8.31 0.03 -6.92
C ALA A 722 7.38 -0.85 -6.06
N THR A 723 7.73 -2.11 -5.79
CA THR A 723 6.87 -3.08 -5.07
C THR A 723 6.35 -2.54 -3.73
N ALA A 724 5.17 -3.01 -3.29
CA ALA A 724 4.62 -2.56 -2.02
C ALA A 724 5.57 -2.92 -0.85
N PRO A 725 5.88 -1.96 0.05
CA PRO A 725 7.12 -2.02 0.78
C PRO A 725 6.95 -2.71 2.14
N LEU A 726 7.64 -3.84 2.28
CA LEU A 726 8.32 -4.09 3.55
C LEU A 726 9.32 -2.96 3.79
N ASN A 727 9.56 -2.63 5.06
CA ASN A 727 10.57 -1.63 5.39
C ASN A 727 11.96 -2.15 4.99
N THR A 728 12.81 -1.25 4.51
CA THR A 728 14.22 -1.59 4.16
C THR A 728 15.12 -1.75 5.38
N VAL A 729 14.55 -1.61 6.58
CA VAL A 729 15.19 -1.58 7.89
C VAL A 729 14.25 -2.27 8.87
N ALA A 730 14.77 -3.10 9.78
CA ALA A 730 14.05 -3.62 10.94
C ALA A 730 13.89 -2.48 11.96
N ILE A 731 12.68 -1.92 12.06
CA ILE A 731 12.38 -0.79 12.96
C ILE A 731 11.70 -1.33 14.23
N TRP A 732 12.31 -1.12 15.39
CA TRP A 732 11.72 -1.50 16.67
C TRP A 732 10.50 -0.64 16.99
N THR A 733 9.47 -1.27 17.57
CA THR A 733 8.22 -0.60 17.98
C THR A 733 7.78 -0.93 19.40
N GLY A 734 8.16 -2.11 19.94
CA GLY A 734 7.68 -2.60 21.24
C GLY A 734 6.15 -2.80 21.30
N ASN A 735 5.49 -2.98 20.14
CA ASN A 735 4.03 -2.95 20.00
C ASN A 735 3.28 -4.17 20.57
N ASP A 736 3.98 -5.24 20.94
CA ASP A 736 3.41 -6.43 21.59
C ASP A 736 3.57 -6.44 23.12
N ASP A 737 3.76 -5.26 23.72
CA ASP A 737 3.93 -5.05 25.17
C ASP A 737 5.10 -5.86 25.78
N SER A 738 6.08 -6.21 24.94
CA SER A 738 7.22 -7.06 25.23
C SER A 738 8.54 -6.36 24.88
N ALA A 739 9.59 -6.68 25.64
CA ALA A 739 10.97 -6.24 25.37
C ALA A 739 11.79 -7.27 24.56
N ASP A 740 11.22 -8.43 24.25
CA ASP A 740 11.94 -9.51 23.56
C ASP A 740 12.21 -9.15 22.09
N PRO A 741 13.49 -9.06 21.66
CA PRO A 741 13.84 -8.77 20.28
C PRO A 741 13.66 -9.94 19.31
N SER A 742 13.41 -11.16 19.81
CA SER A 742 13.08 -12.33 18.99
C SER A 742 11.62 -12.40 18.57
N ASP A 743 10.72 -11.68 19.26
CA ASP A 743 9.32 -11.57 18.84
C ASP A 743 9.18 -10.61 17.66
N CYS A 744 8.82 -11.16 16.51
CA CYS A 744 8.64 -10.41 15.27
C CYS A 744 7.53 -9.34 15.36
N ARG A 745 6.57 -9.46 16.28
CA ARG A 745 5.46 -8.49 16.48
C ARG A 745 5.92 -7.18 17.12
N ASN A 746 7.11 -7.16 17.72
CA ASN A 746 7.75 -5.92 18.18
C ASN A 746 8.46 -5.15 17.06
N TRP A 747 8.61 -5.73 15.87
CA TRP A 747 9.25 -5.10 14.71
C TRP A 747 8.21 -4.66 13.67
N GLU A 748 8.38 -3.48 13.10
CA GLU A 748 7.40 -2.94 12.13
C GLU A 748 7.33 -3.81 10.86
N ASN A 749 6.10 -4.11 10.40
CA ASN A 749 5.84 -5.07 9.31
C ASN A 749 6.40 -6.50 9.57
N GLY A 750 6.68 -6.89 10.82
CA GLY A 750 7.26 -8.19 11.15
C GLY A 750 8.73 -8.36 10.70
N VAL A 751 9.38 -7.29 10.24
CA VAL A 751 10.73 -7.34 9.64
C VAL A 751 11.78 -7.56 10.71
N THR A 752 12.20 -8.81 10.90
CA THR A 752 13.17 -9.19 11.93
C THR A 752 14.61 -8.81 11.57
N PRO A 753 15.43 -8.43 12.57
CA PRO A 753 16.86 -8.24 12.40
C PRO A 753 17.60 -9.49 11.94
N THR A 754 18.50 -9.31 10.96
CA THR A 754 19.46 -10.34 10.52
C THR A 754 20.81 -9.68 10.23
N ALA A 755 21.86 -10.47 10.01
CA ALA A 755 23.17 -9.95 9.57
C ALA A 755 23.15 -9.25 8.19
N THR A 756 22.02 -9.29 7.47
CA THR A 756 21.77 -8.57 6.21
C THR A 756 20.62 -7.55 6.31
N THR A 757 20.03 -7.34 7.49
CA THR A 757 18.98 -6.34 7.72
C THR A 757 19.55 -5.20 8.54
N ASP A 758 19.46 -3.96 8.04
CA ASP A 758 19.72 -2.78 8.86
C ASP A 758 18.72 -2.70 10.02
N VAL A 759 19.13 -2.19 11.17
CA VAL A 759 18.30 -2.11 12.39
C VAL A 759 18.22 -0.68 12.91
N LEU A 760 17.02 -0.21 13.18
CA LEU A 760 16.74 1.04 13.87
C LEU A 760 16.00 0.75 15.18
N VAL A 761 16.59 1.16 16.31
CA VAL A 761 15.92 1.17 17.61
C VAL A 761 15.58 2.63 17.95
N PRO A 762 14.33 3.07 17.75
CA PRO A 762 13.96 4.47 17.86
C PRO A 762 13.45 4.81 19.27
N ALA A 763 13.52 6.09 19.63
CA ALA A 763 13.17 6.58 20.96
C ALA A 763 11.65 6.58 21.21
N GLY A 764 11.25 6.44 22.48
CA GLY A 764 9.85 6.57 22.89
C GLY A 764 8.98 5.32 22.75
N ALA A 765 9.56 4.13 22.51
CA ALA A 765 8.87 2.88 22.83
C ALA A 765 8.80 2.68 24.36
N THR A 766 7.68 2.19 24.88
CA THR A 766 7.50 1.86 26.31
C THR A 766 8.39 0.68 26.71
N MET A 767 8.47 -0.32 25.84
CA MET A 767 9.37 -1.47 25.98
C MET A 767 10.52 -1.30 24.98
N MET A 768 11.75 -1.30 25.48
CA MET A 768 12.99 -1.23 24.69
C MET A 768 13.63 -2.62 24.59
N PRO A 769 14.40 -2.94 23.53
CA PRO A 769 14.98 -4.27 23.34
C PRO A 769 15.80 -4.78 24.52
N SER A 770 15.44 -5.97 25.02
CA SER A 770 16.14 -6.68 26.08
C SER A 770 16.44 -8.11 25.62
N LEU A 771 17.65 -8.33 25.09
CA LEU A 771 18.10 -9.64 24.66
C LEU A 771 18.38 -10.52 25.89
N GLY A 772 17.44 -11.41 26.23
CA GLY A 772 17.54 -12.30 27.38
C GLY A 772 18.37 -13.57 27.13
N THR A 773 18.35 -14.11 25.91
CA THR A 773 19.16 -15.27 25.48
C THR A 773 19.58 -15.11 24.01
N GLY A 774 20.51 -15.95 23.53
CA GLY A 774 20.81 -16.07 22.10
C GLY A 774 21.59 -14.90 21.49
N THR A 775 21.20 -14.47 20.30
CA THR A 775 21.93 -13.45 19.52
C THR A 775 20.96 -12.57 18.74
N LEU A 776 21.13 -11.25 18.86
CA LEU A 776 20.52 -10.27 17.97
C LEU A 776 21.53 -9.91 16.87
N ALA A 777 21.13 -10.01 15.61
CA ALA A 777 22.02 -9.75 14.47
C ALA A 777 21.52 -8.58 13.62
N ALA A 778 22.44 -7.71 13.21
CA ALA A 778 22.19 -6.54 12.37
C ALA A 778 23.21 -6.47 11.22
N HIS A 779 22.84 -5.83 10.12
CA HIS A 779 23.78 -5.22 9.19
C HIS A 779 24.29 -3.90 9.81
N ASP A 780 23.79 -2.72 9.38
CA ASP A 780 23.96 -1.49 10.16
C ASP A 780 23.04 -1.54 11.40
N LEU A 781 23.45 -0.95 12.52
CA LEU A 781 22.62 -0.75 13.72
C LEU A 781 22.65 0.71 14.17
N THR A 782 21.47 1.32 14.27
CA THR A 782 21.26 2.66 14.83
C THR A 782 20.40 2.61 16.09
N ILE A 783 20.90 3.19 17.19
CA ILE A 783 20.16 3.42 18.44
C ILE A 783 19.93 4.94 18.55
N GLU A 784 18.67 5.39 18.49
CA GLU A 784 18.33 6.83 18.58
C GLU A 784 18.64 7.42 19.97
N ALA A 785 18.80 8.74 20.03
CA ALA A 785 18.93 9.46 21.30
C ALA A 785 17.67 9.28 22.18
N GLY A 786 17.85 8.67 23.35
CA GLY A 786 16.74 8.30 24.25
C GLY A 786 16.15 6.91 24.00
N ALA A 787 16.72 6.11 23.08
CA ALA A 787 16.48 4.67 22.99
C ALA A 787 17.52 3.89 23.82
N SER A 788 17.25 2.60 24.07
CA SER A 788 18.19 1.73 24.76
C SER A 788 18.16 0.28 24.24
N ILE A 789 19.23 -0.46 24.53
CA ILE A 789 19.29 -1.93 24.40
C ILE A 789 19.91 -2.50 25.68
N LEU A 790 19.30 -3.55 26.21
CA LEU A 790 19.82 -4.38 27.30
C LEU A 790 20.27 -5.75 26.77
N LEU A 791 21.48 -6.17 27.13
CA LEU A 791 22.05 -7.48 26.77
C LEU A 791 22.31 -8.30 28.03
N ALA A 792 21.65 -9.44 28.19
CA ALA A 792 21.87 -10.33 29.33
C ALA A 792 23.19 -11.13 29.21
N ALA A 793 23.64 -11.74 30.31
CA ALA A 793 24.88 -12.51 30.35
C ALA A 793 24.84 -13.69 29.35
N GLY A 794 25.93 -13.89 28.60
CA GLY A 794 26.01 -14.94 27.58
C GLY A 794 25.27 -14.65 26.27
N THR A 795 24.66 -13.47 26.13
CA THR A 795 24.04 -13.02 24.86
C THR A 795 25.04 -12.29 23.97
N SER A 796 24.72 -12.18 22.68
CA SER A 796 25.55 -11.47 21.70
C SER A 796 24.74 -10.51 20.83
N LEU A 797 25.20 -9.27 20.72
CA LEU A 797 24.77 -8.31 19.72
C LEU A 797 25.77 -8.31 18.56
N ARG A 798 25.39 -8.93 17.45
CA ARG A 798 26.24 -9.10 16.26
C ARG A 798 25.95 -7.99 15.24
N VAL A 799 26.98 -7.26 14.83
CA VAL A 799 26.91 -6.19 13.82
C VAL A 799 27.82 -6.56 12.64
N ALA A 800 27.27 -6.59 11.43
CA ALA A 800 28.00 -6.86 10.19
C ALA A 800 28.33 -5.58 9.38
N GLY A 801 27.58 -4.49 9.60
CA GLY A 801 27.81 -3.16 9.05
C GLY A 801 28.28 -2.18 10.14
N ASN A 802 27.80 -0.94 10.10
CA ASN A 802 28.18 0.13 10.99
C ASN A 802 27.35 0.15 12.28
N PHE A 803 27.91 0.68 13.36
CA PHE A 803 27.22 0.85 14.64
C PHE A 803 27.15 2.33 15.00
N THR A 804 25.94 2.88 15.10
CA THR A 804 25.67 4.25 15.52
C THR A 804 24.84 4.25 16.80
N ASN A 805 25.42 4.66 17.92
CA ASN A 805 24.73 4.72 19.20
C ASN A 805 24.64 6.15 19.73
N GLN A 806 23.43 6.70 19.74
CA GLN A 806 23.11 7.97 20.40
C GLN A 806 22.33 7.77 21.71
N GLY A 807 21.97 6.52 22.02
CA GLY A 807 21.25 6.11 23.22
C GLY A 807 22.11 5.28 24.18
N THR A 808 21.46 4.35 24.88
CA THR A 808 22.09 3.55 25.95
C THR A 808 22.20 2.07 25.58
N LEU A 809 23.43 1.56 25.42
CA LEU A 809 23.70 0.13 25.46
C LEU A 809 24.07 -0.29 26.90
N SER A 810 23.57 -1.44 27.37
CA SER A 810 23.74 -1.87 28.76
C SER A 810 23.69 -3.39 28.95
N GLY A 811 24.13 -3.86 30.13
CA GLY A 811 24.09 -5.27 30.54
C GLY A 811 25.34 -6.09 30.18
N PRO A 812 25.53 -7.28 30.79
CA PRO A 812 26.75 -8.08 30.69
C PRO A 812 26.86 -8.96 29.44
N GLY A 813 26.21 -8.60 28.32
CA GLY A 813 26.34 -9.29 27.04
C GLY A 813 27.55 -8.84 26.22
N GLN A 814 27.85 -9.59 25.15
CA GLN A 814 28.91 -9.26 24.19
C GLN A 814 28.37 -8.42 23.03
N VAL A 815 29.18 -7.49 22.51
CA VAL A 815 29.02 -6.95 21.15
C VAL A 815 30.10 -7.55 20.24
N LEU A 816 29.70 -8.00 19.05
CA LEU A 816 30.54 -8.67 18.07
C LEU A 816 30.50 -7.92 16.73
N PHE A 817 31.64 -7.38 16.31
CA PHE A 817 31.83 -6.82 14.97
C PHE A 817 32.46 -7.87 14.05
N ASN A 818 31.71 -8.33 13.04
CA ASN A 818 32.18 -9.36 12.10
C ASN A 818 31.67 -9.18 10.65
N GLY A 819 31.76 -7.95 10.15
CA GLY A 819 31.52 -7.64 8.74
C GLY A 819 32.57 -8.23 7.80
N SER A 820 32.31 -8.07 6.50
CA SER A 820 33.25 -8.35 5.39
C SER A 820 33.90 -7.08 4.82
N SER A 821 33.39 -5.91 5.17
CA SER A 821 33.89 -4.58 4.83
C SER A 821 34.31 -3.85 6.10
N ALA A 822 35.11 -2.79 5.99
CA ALA A 822 35.50 -1.97 7.14
C ALA A 822 34.26 -1.41 7.86
N GLN A 823 34.19 -1.60 9.19
CA GLN A 823 33.05 -1.17 10.01
C GLN A 823 33.41 0.10 10.80
N SER A 824 32.43 0.96 11.07
CA SER A 824 32.62 2.12 11.95
C SER A 824 31.78 2.05 13.24
N ILE A 825 32.32 2.63 14.31
CA ILE A 825 31.65 2.84 15.61
C ILE A 825 31.49 4.34 15.83
N VAL A 826 30.24 4.81 15.83
CA VAL A 826 29.85 6.22 15.97
C VAL A 826 29.03 6.39 17.25
N GLY A 827 29.33 7.45 18.00
CA GLY A 827 28.68 7.76 19.28
C GLY A 827 29.35 7.10 20.47
N ALA A 828 29.50 7.86 21.56
CA ALA A 828 30.27 7.42 22.73
C ALA A 828 29.57 6.25 23.43
N THR A 829 30.26 5.10 23.53
CA THR A 829 29.62 3.84 23.92
C THR A 829 30.40 3.08 24.97
N ALA A 830 29.71 2.59 26.00
CA ALA A 830 30.25 1.66 26.98
C ALA A 830 29.80 0.23 26.62
N PHE A 831 30.74 -0.60 26.21
CA PHE A 831 30.54 -2.04 26.03
C PHE A 831 30.90 -2.78 27.32
N TYR A 832 30.20 -3.88 27.61
CA TYR A 832 30.65 -4.79 28.68
C TYR A 832 31.81 -5.64 28.15
N SER A 833 31.52 -6.57 27.23
CA SER A 833 32.53 -7.30 26.44
C SER A 833 32.41 -6.92 24.95
N LEU A 834 33.53 -6.68 24.29
CA LEU A 834 33.62 -6.31 22.87
C LEU A 834 34.51 -7.30 22.12
N ARG A 835 34.04 -7.85 20.99
CA ARG A 835 34.82 -8.77 20.14
C ARG A 835 34.95 -8.22 18.72
N ILE A 836 36.20 -8.17 18.26
CA ILE A 836 36.60 -7.72 16.91
C ILE A 836 36.97 -8.95 16.09
N ALA A 837 36.20 -9.24 15.04
CA ALA A 837 36.33 -10.44 14.21
C ALA A 837 36.08 -10.10 12.73
N ASN A 838 36.64 -8.99 12.25
CA ASN A 838 36.50 -8.48 10.90
C ASN A 838 37.89 -8.24 10.28
N ALA A 839 38.19 -8.92 9.19
CA ALA A 839 39.48 -8.83 8.50
C ALA A 839 39.70 -7.53 7.70
N ALA A 840 38.65 -6.73 7.52
CA ALA A 840 38.70 -5.38 6.95
C ALA A 840 38.68 -4.27 8.03
N ASP A 841 38.90 -4.67 9.29
CA ASP A 841 39.04 -3.83 10.48
C ASP A 841 37.78 -3.06 10.95
N VAL A 842 37.85 -2.52 12.17
CA VAL A 842 36.80 -1.73 12.81
C VAL A 842 37.39 -0.39 13.27
N ASN A 843 36.74 0.72 12.91
CA ASN A 843 37.24 2.08 13.16
C ASN A 843 36.40 2.85 14.19
N LEU A 844 37.07 3.48 15.16
CA LEU A 844 36.44 4.37 16.12
C LEU A 844 36.27 5.78 15.53
N LEU A 845 35.02 6.24 15.43
CA LEU A 845 34.67 7.63 15.14
C LEU A 845 34.15 8.36 16.40
N SER A 846 34.19 7.70 17.56
CA SER A 846 33.91 8.27 18.88
C SER A 846 34.63 7.49 19.98
N PRO A 847 34.84 8.05 21.18
CA PRO A 847 35.46 7.35 22.30
C PRO A 847 34.60 6.18 22.80
N ILE A 848 35.23 5.09 23.24
CA ILE A 848 34.53 3.93 23.81
C ILE A 848 35.13 3.48 25.13
N THR A 849 34.33 2.78 25.94
CA THR A 849 34.79 2.04 27.13
C THR A 849 34.48 0.56 26.98
N VAL A 850 35.36 -0.33 27.43
CA VAL A 850 35.11 -1.78 27.56
C VAL A 850 35.33 -2.20 29.01
N SER A 851 34.30 -2.76 29.66
CA SER A 851 34.30 -2.99 31.12
C SER A 851 34.86 -4.36 31.56
N ASP A 852 34.82 -5.37 30.70
CA ASP A 852 35.15 -6.77 31.02
C ASP A 852 36.20 -7.37 30.06
N THR A 853 35.92 -7.48 28.77
CA THR A 853 36.82 -8.17 27.82
C THR A 853 36.80 -7.52 26.45
N LEU A 854 37.98 -7.10 25.97
CA LEU A 854 38.23 -6.79 24.56
C LEU A 854 38.91 -7.98 23.88
N ALA A 855 38.15 -8.75 23.10
CA ALA A 855 38.65 -9.92 22.38
C ALA A 855 39.00 -9.57 20.93
N LEU A 856 40.29 -9.57 20.61
CA LEU A 856 40.78 -9.42 19.24
C LEU A 856 40.90 -10.81 18.60
N HIS A 857 40.12 -11.07 17.55
CA HIS A 857 40.03 -12.39 16.92
C HIS A 857 40.54 -12.38 15.48
N THR A 858 40.13 -11.39 14.69
CA THR A 858 40.55 -11.19 13.30
C THR A 858 40.53 -9.69 13.00
N GLY A 859 41.59 -9.18 12.38
CA GLY A 859 41.77 -7.76 12.09
C GLY A 859 41.97 -6.90 13.33
N HIS A 860 41.88 -5.59 13.13
CA HIS A 860 42.32 -4.56 14.06
C HIS A 860 41.15 -3.70 14.57
N LEU A 861 41.37 -3.08 15.72
CA LEU A 861 40.56 -1.94 16.17
C LEU A 861 41.38 -0.67 15.96
N LEU A 862 40.96 0.15 14.98
CA LEU A 862 41.54 1.46 14.72
C LEU A 862 40.98 2.42 15.76
N VAL A 863 41.83 2.77 16.71
CA VAL A 863 41.59 3.83 17.69
C VAL A 863 41.74 5.19 17.03
N ASP A 864 42.62 5.30 16.02
CA ASP A 864 43.02 6.54 15.34
C ASP A 864 43.15 7.70 16.35
N ASN A 865 42.29 8.72 16.26
CA ASN A 865 42.29 9.93 17.09
C ASN A 865 41.32 9.88 18.29
N GLN A 866 40.69 8.73 18.56
CA GLN A 866 39.71 8.52 19.64
C GLN A 866 40.32 7.90 20.89
N SER A 867 39.58 7.85 22.00
CA SER A 867 40.03 7.17 23.23
C SER A 867 39.29 5.85 23.43
N LEU A 868 40.06 4.77 23.63
CA LEU A 868 39.59 3.47 24.09
C LEU A 868 39.96 3.32 25.58
N ARG A 869 38.97 3.39 26.47
CA ARG A 869 39.14 3.12 27.90
C ARG A 869 38.82 1.67 28.23
N LEU A 870 39.64 1.03 29.06
CA LEU A 870 39.36 -0.26 29.67
C LEU A 870 38.98 -0.06 31.15
N GLY A 871 38.02 -0.85 31.65
CA GLY A 871 37.65 -0.91 33.06
C GLY A 871 38.74 -1.52 33.96
N SER A 872 38.57 -1.45 35.28
CA SER A 872 39.53 -1.97 36.26
C SER A 872 39.64 -3.50 36.30
N ALA A 873 38.57 -4.22 35.95
CA ALA A 873 38.58 -5.65 35.73
C ALA A 873 38.91 -6.03 34.27
N ALA A 874 39.01 -5.06 33.37
CA ALA A 874 38.92 -5.32 31.94
C ALA A 874 40.20 -5.92 31.34
N THR A 875 40.03 -7.00 30.58
CA THR A 875 41.10 -7.73 29.90
C THR A 875 41.17 -7.41 28.41
N ILE A 876 42.31 -7.69 27.78
CA ILE A 876 42.46 -7.72 26.33
C ILE A 876 42.99 -9.11 25.98
N THR A 877 42.34 -9.80 25.04
CA THR A 877 42.64 -11.20 24.69
C THR A 877 42.85 -11.39 23.19
N GLY A 878 43.63 -12.42 22.82
CA GLY A 878 43.91 -12.80 21.43
C GLY A 878 44.91 -11.93 20.67
N ALA A 879 45.39 -10.83 21.25
CA ALA A 879 46.24 -9.86 20.56
C ALA A 879 47.59 -10.42 20.10
N ASP A 880 47.92 -10.25 18.81
CA ASP A 880 49.20 -10.59 18.19
C ASP A 880 49.48 -9.72 16.95
N VAL A 881 50.54 -10.03 16.20
CA VAL A 881 50.98 -9.27 15.01
C VAL A 881 49.94 -9.13 13.89
N ASN A 882 48.87 -9.95 13.89
CA ASN A 882 47.79 -9.92 12.90
C ASN A 882 46.48 -9.28 13.43
N ARG A 883 46.45 -8.89 14.72
CA ARG A 883 45.25 -8.39 15.40
C ARG A 883 45.62 -7.62 16.66
N TYR A 884 45.61 -6.30 16.56
CA TYR A 884 46.04 -5.36 17.60
C TYR A 884 45.30 -4.02 17.50
N LEU A 885 45.63 -3.09 18.39
CA LEU A 885 45.01 -1.76 18.47
C LEU A 885 45.85 -0.76 17.67
N ILE A 886 45.30 -0.22 16.58
CA ILE A 886 46.00 0.76 15.73
C ILE A 886 45.73 2.16 16.28
N THR A 887 46.78 2.83 16.76
CA THR A 887 46.73 4.26 17.13
C THR A 887 47.22 5.14 15.97
N ARG A 888 46.75 6.38 15.89
CA ARG A 888 47.10 7.32 14.81
C ARG A 888 48.61 7.46 14.65
N ASN A 889 49.10 7.21 13.43
CA ASN A 889 50.53 7.23 13.11
C ASN A 889 51.05 8.66 12.81
N ASP A 890 50.91 9.53 13.80
CA ASP A 890 51.18 10.97 13.70
C ASP A 890 51.68 11.47 15.07
N PRO A 891 52.93 11.97 15.19
CA PRO A 891 53.45 12.51 16.44
C PRO A 891 52.56 13.61 17.03
N ALA A 892 52.00 14.49 16.20
CA ALA A 892 51.14 15.59 16.62
C ALA A 892 49.65 15.20 16.76
N GLY A 893 49.30 13.97 16.37
CA GLY A 893 47.96 13.42 16.52
C GLY A 893 47.58 13.12 17.98
N GLN A 894 46.33 12.73 18.19
CA GLN A 894 45.86 12.21 19.49
C GLN A 894 45.41 10.74 19.32
N GLY A 895 44.64 10.26 20.29
CA GLY A 895 43.99 8.96 20.32
C GLY A 895 44.81 7.88 21.02
N TYR A 896 44.19 7.22 22.01
CA TYR A 896 44.89 6.48 23.05
C TYR A 896 44.15 5.22 23.51
N VAL A 897 44.92 4.22 23.92
CA VAL A 897 44.45 3.09 24.73
C VAL A 897 44.73 3.42 26.20
N GLN A 898 43.70 3.49 27.02
CA GLN A 898 43.76 3.85 28.44
C GLN A 898 43.31 2.68 29.32
N ARG A 899 44.12 2.27 30.29
CA ARG A 899 43.70 1.29 31.31
C ARG A 899 44.43 1.48 32.65
N PRO A 900 43.86 1.00 33.76
CA PRO A 900 44.59 0.89 35.02
C PRO A 900 45.80 -0.04 34.90
N VAL A 901 46.94 0.40 35.45
CA VAL A 901 48.10 -0.46 35.76
C VAL A 901 48.16 -0.60 37.28
N PRO A 902 47.88 -1.80 37.84
CA PRO A 902 47.75 -1.99 39.27
C PRO A 902 49.09 -1.95 40.00
N ALA A 903 49.06 -1.52 41.25
CA ALA A 903 50.21 -1.57 42.16
C ALA A 903 50.74 -3.00 42.36
N GLY A 904 52.02 -3.11 42.73
CA GLY A 904 52.66 -4.37 43.10
C GLY A 904 53.40 -5.10 41.97
N GLY A 905 53.72 -4.41 40.86
CA GLY A 905 54.59 -4.93 39.80
C GLY A 905 53.93 -5.92 38.84
N ALA A 906 52.59 -6.04 38.85
CA ALA A 906 51.89 -6.90 37.90
C ALA A 906 51.95 -6.32 36.47
N SER A 907 52.42 -7.12 35.52
CA SER A 907 52.62 -6.72 34.12
C SER A 907 51.30 -6.59 33.35
N VAL A 908 51.05 -5.40 32.79
CA VAL A 908 49.89 -5.06 31.97
C VAL A 908 50.32 -4.74 30.54
N SER A 909 49.89 -5.55 29.58
CA SER A 909 50.17 -5.33 28.16
C SER A 909 49.20 -4.33 27.52
N PHE A 910 49.74 -3.48 26.65
CA PHE A 910 49.04 -2.62 25.71
C PHE A 910 49.40 -3.09 24.29
N PRO A 911 48.52 -3.85 23.62
CA PRO A 911 48.79 -4.38 22.28
C PRO A 911 48.54 -3.31 21.21
N VAL A 912 49.47 -2.37 21.07
CA VAL A 912 49.36 -1.20 20.20
C VAL A 912 50.28 -1.26 18.96
N GLY A 913 49.92 -0.54 17.89
CA GLY A 913 50.64 -0.55 16.61
C GLY A 913 50.32 0.66 15.71
N THR A 914 51.01 0.77 14.57
CA THR A 914 50.56 1.54 13.40
C THR A 914 49.79 0.60 12.47
N GLY A 915 49.11 1.10 11.43
CA GLY A 915 48.59 0.25 10.35
C GLY A 915 49.65 -0.48 9.50
N SER A 916 50.93 -0.42 9.87
CA SER A 916 52.06 -1.08 9.21
C SER A 916 52.97 -1.87 10.15
N SER A 917 52.75 -1.83 11.47
CA SER A 917 53.63 -2.44 12.47
C SER A 917 52.94 -2.58 13.83
N TYR A 918 52.75 -3.82 14.28
CA TYR A 918 52.53 -4.11 15.70
C TYR A 918 53.78 -3.77 16.50
N ALA A 919 53.66 -3.01 17.59
CA ALA A 919 54.79 -2.68 18.46
C ALA A 919 54.27 -2.42 19.89
N PRO A 920 53.96 -3.51 20.64
CA PRO A 920 53.30 -3.40 21.94
C PRO A 920 54.25 -2.90 23.03
N VAL A 921 53.66 -2.47 24.14
CA VAL A 921 54.38 -2.14 25.38
C VAL A 921 53.72 -2.85 26.56
N THR A 922 54.53 -3.38 27.47
CA THR A 922 54.07 -3.93 28.75
C THR A 922 54.56 -3.03 29.87
N LEU A 923 53.65 -2.66 30.78
CA LEU A 923 53.88 -1.78 31.92
C LEU A 923 53.68 -2.55 33.22
N ALA A 924 54.63 -2.49 34.15
CA ALA A 924 54.47 -3.02 35.51
C ALA A 924 54.64 -1.88 36.53
N ASN A 925 53.60 -1.59 37.32
CA ASN A 925 53.59 -0.45 38.23
C ASN A 925 53.94 -0.86 39.66
N THR A 926 55.04 -0.33 40.20
CA THR A 926 55.47 -0.55 41.58
C THR A 926 54.94 0.53 42.54
N GLY A 927 54.49 1.67 42.01
CA GLY A 927 53.76 2.70 42.74
C GLY A 927 52.26 2.38 42.94
N PRO A 928 51.46 3.34 43.43
CA PRO A 928 50.01 3.19 43.54
C PRO A 928 49.32 2.97 42.19
N THR A 929 48.22 2.21 42.17
CA THR A 929 47.42 1.93 40.97
C THR A 929 47.05 3.21 40.23
N ALA A 930 47.37 3.30 38.94
CA ALA A 930 47.15 4.49 38.13
C ALA A 930 46.49 4.13 36.78
N ASP A 931 45.56 4.97 36.32
CA ASP A 931 45.15 5.00 34.92
C ASP A 931 46.33 5.49 34.07
N VAL A 932 46.75 4.70 33.08
CA VAL A 932 47.80 5.09 32.11
C VAL A 932 47.20 5.12 30.71
N LYS A 933 47.42 6.24 29.99
CA LYS A 933 47.18 6.34 28.55
C LYS A 933 48.44 5.91 27.79
N VAL A 934 48.26 5.14 26.71
CA VAL A 934 49.31 4.72 25.81
C VAL A 934 48.85 4.93 24.37
N ARG A 935 49.70 5.57 23.56
CA ARG A 935 49.65 5.49 22.09
C ARG A 935 51.05 5.42 21.53
N THR A 936 51.16 5.20 20.22
CA THR A 936 52.48 4.99 19.61
C THR A 936 52.45 5.25 18.10
N PHE A 937 53.56 5.77 17.58
CA PHE A 937 53.68 6.33 16.23
C PHE A 937 55.13 6.20 15.70
N SER A 938 55.33 6.56 14.43
CA SER A 938 56.62 6.66 13.75
C SER A 938 57.02 8.13 13.52
N ASN A 939 58.24 8.37 13.02
CA ASN A 939 58.82 9.70 12.77
C ASN A 939 59.07 10.51 14.06
N LEU A 940 60.21 10.27 14.70
CA LEU A 940 60.61 10.94 15.94
C LEU A 940 60.80 12.46 15.73
N LEU A 941 60.22 13.30 16.59
CA LEU A 941 60.38 14.76 16.56
C LEU A 941 61.24 15.28 17.71
N GLU A 942 61.79 16.49 17.56
CA GLU A 942 62.68 17.13 18.55
C GLU A 942 62.09 17.22 19.96
N HIS A 943 60.81 17.60 20.06
CA HIS A 943 60.07 17.79 21.31
C HIS A 943 59.01 16.70 21.50
N GLY A 944 59.39 15.45 21.19
CA GLY A 944 58.55 14.26 21.38
C GLY A 944 57.40 14.16 20.38
N THR A 945 56.33 14.92 20.64
CA THR A 945 55.11 15.03 19.82
C THR A 945 55.07 16.31 18.97
N SER A 946 56.07 17.19 19.10
CA SER A 946 56.18 18.45 18.34
C SER A 946 57.63 18.80 17.97
N GLY A 947 57.84 19.89 17.23
CA GLY A 947 59.15 20.29 16.69
C GLY A 947 59.41 19.77 15.27
N ALA A 948 60.63 19.91 14.76
CA ALA A 948 61.05 19.34 13.48
C ALA A 948 61.38 17.84 13.63
N PRO A 949 61.60 17.09 12.52
CA PRO A 949 62.08 15.72 12.58
C PRO A 949 63.44 15.65 13.30
N TYR A 950 63.55 14.78 14.31
CA TYR A 950 64.72 14.71 15.16
C TYR A 950 65.97 14.29 14.36
N ALA A 951 67.02 15.12 14.40
CA ALA A 951 68.20 14.97 13.55
C ALA A 951 68.93 13.62 13.66
N GLN A 952 68.81 12.93 14.82
CA GLN A 952 69.40 11.61 15.05
C GLN A 952 68.41 10.44 14.88
N ALA A 953 67.18 10.65 14.40
CA ALA A 953 66.13 9.61 14.33
C ALA A 953 66.55 8.34 13.57
N SER A 954 67.49 8.43 12.63
CA SER A 954 68.07 7.29 11.91
C SER A 954 68.88 6.31 12.79
N GLN A 955 69.26 6.73 14.01
CA GLN A 955 69.92 5.89 15.02
C GLN A 955 68.94 5.18 15.97
N PHE A 956 67.65 5.53 15.90
CA PHE A 956 66.58 4.97 16.73
C PHE A 956 65.78 3.93 15.96
N VAL A 957 64.99 3.12 16.67
CA VAL A 957 63.85 2.42 16.06
C VAL A 957 62.86 3.48 15.54
N ASN A 958 62.23 3.28 14.37
CA ASN A 958 61.20 4.18 13.82
C ASN A 958 59.85 4.02 14.53
N ARG A 959 59.89 3.99 15.87
CA ARG A 959 58.77 3.77 16.77
C ARG A 959 59.00 4.51 18.08
N ALA A 960 58.06 5.37 18.42
CA ALA A 960 57.97 6.05 19.72
C ALA A 960 56.67 5.63 20.43
N TRP A 961 56.70 5.57 21.76
CA TRP A 961 55.53 5.29 22.60
C TRP A 961 55.27 6.51 23.49
N GLU A 962 54.10 7.13 23.33
CA GLU A 962 53.63 8.15 24.26
C GLU A 962 52.88 7.43 25.38
N ILE A 963 53.53 7.35 26.53
CA ILE A 963 53.02 6.73 27.75
C ILE A 963 52.82 7.86 28.76
N SER A 964 51.64 7.97 29.39
CA SER A 964 51.43 8.97 30.45
C SER A 964 50.45 8.46 31.51
N PRO A 965 50.80 8.50 32.80
CA PRO A 965 49.82 8.32 33.86
C PRO A 965 48.89 9.53 33.93
N LEU A 966 47.63 9.32 34.28
CA LEU A 966 46.64 10.40 34.47
C LEU A 966 46.61 10.96 35.91
N ALA A 967 47.43 10.42 36.80
CA ALA A 967 47.64 10.90 38.16
C ALA A 967 49.13 10.79 38.54
N SER A 968 49.60 11.70 39.40
CA SER A 968 50.98 11.72 39.90
C SER A 968 51.27 10.53 40.82
N GLY A 969 52.48 9.96 40.72
CA GLY A 969 53.00 8.97 41.66
C GLY A 969 53.04 7.52 41.18
N ALA A 970 52.62 7.23 39.94
CA ALA A 970 52.93 5.96 39.29
C ALA A 970 54.46 5.82 39.10
N VAL A 971 54.98 4.60 39.24
CA VAL A 971 56.40 4.25 39.01
C VAL A 971 56.40 2.95 38.21
N VAL A 972 56.90 2.97 36.97
CA VAL A 972 56.52 1.98 35.96
C VAL A 972 57.72 1.41 35.23
N ASP A 973 57.91 0.10 35.37
CA ASP A 973 58.82 -0.66 34.51
C ASP A 973 58.20 -0.83 33.13
N VAL A 974 58.89 -0.29 32.11
CA VAL A 974 58.46 -0.28 30.71
C VAL A 974 59.24 -1.35 29.93
N THR A 975 58.51 -2.30 29.33
CA THR A 975 59.07 -3.28 28.39
C THR A 975 58.59 -2.98 26.98
N LEU A 976 59.50 -2.60 26.08
CA LEU A 976 59.19 -2.21 24.70
C LEU A 976 59.45 -3.37 23.72
N GLN A 977 58.59 -3.53 22.70
CA GLN A 977 58.71 -4.55 21.67
C GLN A 977 58.39 -4.00 20.28
N TRP A 978 59.18 -4.40 19.27
CA TRP A 978 59.05 -3.97 17.88
C TRP A 978 59.55 -5.06 16.92
N PRO A 979 59.12 -5.08 15.65
CA PRO A 979 59.66 -5.96 14.63
C PRO A 979 60.98 -5.41 14.09
N ALA A 980 61.87 -6.27 13.61
CA ALA A 980 63.16 -5.84 13.05
C ALA A 980 63.03 -4.87 11.86
N SER A 981 61.90 -4.87 11.15
CA SER A 981 61.57 -3.91 10.09
C SER A 981 61.38 -2.46 10.57
N ALA A 982 61.24 -2.23 11.88
CA ALA A 982 61.20 -0.90 12.47
C ALA A 982 62.59 -0.35 12.83
N GLU A 983 63.67 -1.13 12.70
CA GLU A 983 65.02 -0.69 13.04
C GLU A 983 65.60 0.13 11.88
N ASN A 984 65.85 1.43 12.10
CA ASN A 984 66.47 2.28 11.08
C ASN A 984 67.93 1.86 10.83
N ALA A 985 68.46 2.22 9.65
CA ALA A 985 69.80 1.79 9.20
C ALA A 985 70.97 2.17 10.13
N GLY A 986 70.80 3.13 11.04
CA GLY A 986 71.80 3.51 12.05
C GLY A 986 71.59 2.88 13.44
N PHE A 987 70.51 2.11 13.65
CA PHE A 987 70.22 1.47 14.93
C PHE A 987 71.19 0.31 15.21
N GLN A 988 71.67 0.18 16.45
CA GLN A 988 72.66 -0.81 16.86
C GLN A 988 72.24 -1.53 18.15
N ARG A 989 71.72 -2.76 18.00
CA ARG A 989 71.20 -3.58 19.12
C ARG A 989 72.18 -3.75 20.29
N ALA A 990 73.47 -3.90 20.00
CA ALA A 990 74.51 -4.19 21.00
C ALA A 990 74.83 -3.03 21.97
N GLY A 991 74.21 -1.86 21.80
CA GLY A 991 74.36 -0.70 22.69
C GLY A 991 73.07 0.11 22.82
N ALA A 992 71.91 -0.49 22.56
CA ALA A 992 70.63 0.20 22.63
C ALA A 992 70.22 0.51 24.08
N SER A 993 69.70 1.72 24.29
CA SER A 993 69.09 2.18 25.55
C SER A 993 67.76 2.89 25.26
N VAL A 994 66.90 3.00 26.28
CA VAL A 994 65.61 3.69 26.15
C VAL A 994 65.81 5.19 26.41
N TYR A 995 65.27 6.04 25.54
CA TYR A 995 65.24 7.48 25.72
C TYR A 995 63.80 7.96 25.98
N HIS A 996 63.65 9.03 26.75
CA HIS A 996 62.40 9.70 27.05
C HIS A 996 62.45 11.19 26.67
N ASN A 997 61.28 11.80 26.51
CA ASN A 997 61.06 13.23 26.33
C ASN A 997 59.80 13.60 27.14
N ASP A 998 59.69 14.84 27.62
CA ASP A 998 58.55 15.31 28.43
C ASP A 998 57.41 15.91 27.59
N ASN A 999 57.58 15.97 26.26
CA ASN A 999 56.68 16.60 25.29
C ASN A 999 56.44 18.11 25.52
N THR A 1000 57.33 18.80 26.25
CA THR A 1000 57.32 20.27 26.35
C THR A 1000 58.00 20.90 25.14
N SER A 1001 57.68 22.16 24.82
CA SER A 1001 58.31 22.91 23.71
C SER A 1001 59.79 23.28 23.93
N THR A 1002 60.41 22.76 24.97
CA THR A 1002 61.85 22.83 25.26
C THR A 1002 62.44 21.45 25.60
N GLY A 1003 61.62 20.40 25.57
CA GLY A 1003 61.98 19.04 25.95
C GLY A 1003 62.96 18.42 24.96
N THR A 1004 64.03 17.81 25.49
CA THR A 1004 65.06 17.11 24.72
C THR A 1004 65.06 15.62 25.07
N TRP A 1005 65.41 14.77 24.11
CA TRP A 1005 65.54 13.33 24.33
C TRP A 1005 66.72 13.00 25.28
N ALA A 1006 66.43 12.35 26.40
CA ALA A 1006 67.41 11.92 27.41
C ALA A 1006 67.32 10.41 27.66
N ALA A 1007 68.45 9.75 27.95
CA ALA A 1007 68.48 8.31 28.21
C ALA A 1007 68.01 7.98 29.65
N LEU A 1008 67.16 6.96 29.80
CA LEU A 1008 66.72 6.47 31.11
C LEU A 1008 67.84 5.66 31.81
N PRO A 1009 68.05 5.84 33.13
CA PRO A 1009 68.98 5.00 33.89
C PRO A 1009 68.53 3.53 33.92
N GLY A 1010 69.48 2.60 33.75
CA GLY A 1010 69.25 1.17 34.02
C GLY A 1010 68.63 0.33 32.89
N SER A 1011 68.64 0.81 31.63
CA SER A 1011 68.09 0.02 30.51
C SER A 1011 68.84 -1.29 30.23
N THR A 1012 68.14 -2.38 29.94
CA THR A 1012 68.77 -3.66 29.55
C THR A 1012 69.35 -3.60 28.13
N THR A 1013 70.57 -4.12 27.95
CA THR A 1013 71.30 -4.12 26.66
C THR A 1013 70.96 -5.32 25.75
N ALA A 1014 69.92 -6.08 26.09
CA ALA A 1014 69.47 -7.26 25.36
C ALA A 1014 67.94 -7.39 25.44
N ALA A 1015 67.34 -8.03 24.42
CA ALA A 1015 65.89 -8.17 24.32
C ALA A 1015 65.32 -9.17 25.37
N PRO A 1016 64.12 -8.91 25.93
CA PRO A 1016 63.29 -7.72 25.73
C PRO A 1016 63.91 -6.48 26.38
N TYR A 1017 63.85 -5.35 25.68
CA TYR A 1017 64.44 -4.11 26.16
C TYR A 1017 63.54 -3.49 27.22
N GLN A 1018 64.08 -3.39 28.43
CA GLN A 1018 63.40 -2.91 29.63
C GLN A 1018 64.07 -1.62 30.12
N ALA A 1019 63.27 -0.70 30.65
CA ALA A 1019 63.74 0.45 31.43
C ALA A 1019 62.71 0.81 32.51
N THR A 1020 63.18 1.14 33.70
CA THR A 1020 62.37 1.69 34.79
C THR A 1020 62.22 3.20 34.61
N ALA A 1021 61.01 3.73 34.84
CA ALA A 1021 60.70 5.17 34.79
C ALA A 1021 59.81 5.60 35.97
#